data_AF-L0J8Q7-F1
#
_entry.id   AF-L0J8Q7-F1
#
_cell.length_a   1.000
_cell.length_b   1.000
_cell.length_c   1.000
_cell.angle_alpha   90.00
_cell.angle_beta   90.00
_cell.angle_gamma   90.00
#
_symmetry.space_group_name_H-M   'P 1'
#
loop_
_entity.id
_entity.type
_entity.pdbx_description
1 polymer ?
#
loop_
_entity_poly.entity_id
_entity_poly.type
_entity_poly.pdbx_seq_one_letter_code
_entity_poly.pdbx_strand_id
1 'polypeptide(L)'
;MPDELGDVKRLAACADTAAQGGDLDGAINTYRQVLAGYRAARMRGDTSDVLGQFRACAMVGQLFEQTGDREAAREHYRAALQTLEASSRTEFPRSAKPFLLLQIARMDALLDDEAAEGTFREALVAAPGDDSELRGSIYLALGGYCRRRGLAVASFLFHQERIDADPTGEQGDADRSLREQFVVLDMLGEIRGYLAISKLLENRGALADSFITVAPVADIVQLYTDAGAPPSPALLDAFEDDAFVRAVLDDLVDRFRSAIPRFVERFETEEITLEQTRDVVPLAYIDDTHEAAEADRVSEGRRLLGEAIEDAMAWRPGTEDKLRAALAMSGQAEDYTAADIWRGLAGYLLWRAQTGPALLAARASMDLFDRDGNEEGRTQALMIIERALTDLGAAPEAILACLAMRERRGVPSPHGADLVSIGDATSPVQRWRRKRLRTKLSSQDGCRALLAQAIMPFERRYPDFEAGFAAAQYRFDTPSTVFDIVREPHRPPTHQEISSRNAYRLYAGRYWRRLVLPPLAFGVVVLVILVLAAGSTTLSWIVTGLALGAAGCLFGWWWVTRTRAAAAWSRASRADREIFEALDTLHEDASTHGRAFGILQAFATDRRPFALFLRSFEIEAQQISAAGMSPRFTPTKAELLRNATVAGLPTYTADAGHVRAGSFQSGLTRLGTVSAVERYLAATLPQRIAAITVSNPAAGPGEPTSSLPKLQLADSDWGRAVALIISAAHLIVVECATLAPGVLSELDTIKACARADRTVVVIPSPSSANEIEERRSLAALLTEGLPDPTPIATATAPQLQGFQRVVVDDDLLSHTLDELDAFTGLLPEQNPVPSE
;
A
#
# COMPACT_ATOMS: atom_id res chain seq x y z
N MET A 1 -24.52 48.08 11.87
CA MET A 1 -23.25 47.43 11.46
C MET A 1 -23.57 45.97 11.20
N PRO A 2 -23.05 45.36 10.11
CA PRO A 2 -23.20 43.93 9.88
C PRO A 2 -22.65 43.13 11.06
N ASP A 3 -23.29 42.00 11.40
CA ASP A 3 -22.88 41.09 12.47
C ASP A 3 -21.68 40.26 12.01
N GLU A 4 -20.51 40.90 11.98
CA GLU A 4 -19.25 40.30 11.51
C GLU A 4 -18.88 39.04 12.32
N LEU A 5 -19.24 38.96 13.60
CA LEU A 5 -19.03 37.76 14.41
C LEU A 5 -19.97 36.63 13.97
N GLY A 6 -21.20 36.97 13.58
CA GLY A 6 -22.13 36.06 12.92
C GLY A 6 -21.64 35.55 11.57
N ASP A 7 -20.85 36.33 10.82
CA ASP A 7 -20.17 35.88 9.60
C ASP A 7 -19.02 34.91 9.91
N VAL A 8 -18.20 35.21 10.93
CA VAL A 8 -17.10 34.33 11.37
C VAL A 8 -17.63 32.97 11.85
N LYS A 9 -18.74 32.94 12.59
CA LYS A 9 -19.39 31.69 13.04
C LYS A 9 -19.96 30.87 11.89
N ARG A 10 -20.50 31.52 10.86
CA ARG A 10 -20.97 30.84 9.65
C ARG A 10 -19.82 30.24 8.86
N LEU A 11 -18.70 30.96 8.74
CA LEU A 11 -17.48 30.43 8.13
C LEU A 11 -16.93 29.21 8.89
N ALA A 12 -16.98 29.21 10.22
CA ALA A 12 -16.60 28.05 11.03
C ALA A 12 -17.46 26.82 10.72
N ALA A 13 -18.79 26.97 10.62
CA ALA A 13 -19.68 25.88 10.25
C ALA A 13 -19.43 25.35 8.81
N CYS A 14 -19.06 26.23 7.88
CA CYS A 14 -18.63 25.82 6.54
C CYS A 14 -17.34 24.99 6.60
N ALA A 15 -16.38 25.38 7.44
CA ALA A 15 -15.14 24.63 7.64
C ALA A 15 -15.40 23.24 8.27
N ASP A 16 -16.30 23.15 9.26
CA ASP A 16 -16.73 21.86 9.84
C ASP A 16 -17.32 20.95 8.75
N THR A 17 -18.14 21.51 7.86
CA THR A 17 -18.77 20.75 6.77
C THR A 17 -17.75 20.28 5.73
N ALA A 18 -16.77 21.12 5.39
CA ALA A 18 -15.69 20.76 4.48
C ALA A 18 -14.82 19.62 5.05
N ALA A 19 -14.49 19.70 6.34
CA ALA A 19 -13.73 18.65 7.04
C ALA A 19 -14.48 17.32 7.03
N GLN A 20 -15.80 17.31 7.31
CA GLN A 20 -16.64 16.11 7.24
C GLN A 20 -16.75 15.55 5.82
N GLY A 21 -16.65 16.40 4.80
CA GLY A 21 -16.62 16.02 3.39
C GLY A 21 -15.27 15.45 2.90
N GLY A 22 -14.24 15.45 3.75
CA GLY A 22 -12.89 14.99 3.40
C GLY A 22 -12.01 16.05 2.71
N ASP A 23 -12.49 17.28 2.54
CA ASP A 23 -11.70 18.41 2.03
C ASP A 23 -10.92 19.06 3.18
N LEU A 24 -9.86 18.38 3.62
CA LEU A 24 -9.06 18.81 4.76
C LEU A 24 -8.35 20.15 4.50
N ASP A 25 -7.80 20.34 3.30
CA ASP A 25 -7.10 21.58 2.92
C ASP A 25 -8.07 22.77 2.83
N GLY A 26 -9.25 22.56 2.25
CA GLY A 26 -10.32 23.56 2.22
C GLY A 26 -10.78 23.93 3.64
N ALA A 27 -10.94 22.95 4.52
CA ALA A 27 -11.28 23.18 5.92
C ALA A 27 -10.19 23.97 6.67
N ILE A 28 -8.92 23.60 6.52
CA ILE A 28 -7.77 24.31 7.13
C ILE A 28 -7.75 25.77 6.69
N ASN A 29 -7.87 26.02 5.38
CA ASN A 29 -7.87 27.38 4.83
C ASN A 29 -9.06 28.20 5.34
N THR A 30 -10.23 27.59 5.45
CA THR A 30 -11.43 28.25 5.97
C THR A 30 -11.28 28.57 7.46
N TYR A 31 -10.75 27.67 8.28
CA TYR A 31 -10.48 27.97 9.69
C TYR A 31 -9.40 29.02 9.90
N ARG A 32 -8.39 29.11 9.03
CA ARG A 32 -7.41 30.20 9.07
C ARG A 32 -8.08 31.56 8.86
N GLN A 33 -9.07 31.64 7.96
CA GLN A 33 -9.89 32.85 7.78
C GLN A 33 -10.75 33.15 9.03
N VAL A 34 -11.35 32.12 9.63
CA VAL A 34 -12.11 32.23 10.90
C VAL A 34 -11.22 32.81 12.01
N LEU A 35 -9.99 32.29 12.15
CA LEU A 35 -9.02 32.78 13.14
C LEU A 35 -8.59 34.23 12.87
N ALA A 36 -8.41 34.61 11.60
CA ALA A 36 -8.13 36.00 11.22
C ALA A 36 -9.31 36.92 11.60
N GLY A 37 -10.55 36.47 11.38
CA GLY A 37 -11.76 37.17 11.81
C GLY A 37 -11.81 37.38 13.33
N TYR A 38 -11.54 36.34 14.11
CA TYR A 38 -11.46 36.45 15.57
C TYR A 38 -10.37 37.42 16.05
N ARG A 39 -9.18 37.39 15.44
CA ARG A 39 -8.11 38.35 15.75
C ARG A 39 -8.51 39.79 15.42
N ALA A 40 -9.16 40.02 14.30
CA ALA A 40 -9.64 41.35 13.90
C ALA A 40 -10.75 41.89 14.83
N ALA A 41 -11.64 41.02 15.32
CA ALA A 41 -12.62 41.37 16.34
C ALA A 41 -11.94 41.78 17.66
N ARG A 42 -10.96 40.98 18.11
CA ARG A 42 -10.18 41.24 19.34
C ARG A 42 -9.42 42.57 19.30
N MET A 43 -8.80 42.91 18.17
CA MET A 43 -8.08 44.19 18.00
C MET A 43 -9.00 45.42 18.10
N ARG A 44 -10.31 45.25 17.88
CA ARG A 44 -11.32 46.31 18.02
C ARG A 44 -11.92 46.38 19.42
N GLY A 45 -11.39 45.61 20.38
CA GLY A 45 -11.88 45.55 21.75
C GLY A 45 -13.05 44.58 21.96
N ASP A 46 -13.47 43.84 20.93
CA ASP A 46 -14.48 42.79 21.07
C ASP A 46 -13.79 41.48 21.48
N THR A 47 -13.72 41.24 22.78
CA THR A 47 -13.21 40.00 23.37
C THR A 47 -14.33 39.00 23.67
N SER A 48 -15.50 39.12 23.03
CA SER A 48 -16.69 38.36 23.44
C SER A 48 -16.63 36.87 23.12
N ASP A 49 -15.89 36.44 22.08
CA ASP A 49 -15.88 35.05 21.59
C ASP A 49 -14.49 34.37 21.63
N VAL A 50 -13.84 34.43 22.79
CA VAL A 50 -12.58 33.71 23.05
C VAL A 50 -12.78 32.18 22.90
N LEU A 51 -13.98 31.67 23.20
CA LEU A 51 -14.34 30.28 23.02
C LEU A 51 -14.33 29.87 21.54
N GLY A 52 -14.87 30.71 20.66
CA GLY A 52 -14.80 30.50 19.22
C GLY A 52 -13.37 30.49 18.69
N GLN A 53 -12.53 31.42 19.14
CA GLN A 53 -11.11 31.45 18.78
C GLN A 53 -10.37 30.18 19.23
N PHE A 54 -10.59 29.76 20.47
CA PHE A 54 -10.04 28.53 21.02
C PHE A 54 -10.44 27.30 20.18
N ARG A 55 -11.74 27.15 19.89
CA ARG A 55 -12.26 26.01 19.12
C ARG A 55 -11.67 25.97 17.71
N ALA A 56 -11.57 27.12 17.06
CA ALA A 56 -10.96 27.22 15.74
C ALA A 56 -9.47 26.82 15.76
N CYS A 57 -8.68 27.25 16.76
CA CYS A 57 -7.28 26.82 16.89
C CYS A 57 -7.16 25.31 17.11
N ALA A 58 -7.97 24.75 18.03
CA ALA A 58 -7.95 23.32 18.32
C ALA A 58 -8.34 22.47 17.10
N MET A 59 -9.33 22.92 16.32
CA MET A 59 -9.78 22.21 15.13
C MET A 59 -8.73 22.25 14.01
N VAL A 60 -8.03 23.37 13.81
CA VAL A 60 -6.90 23.43 12.88
C VAL A 60 -5.79 22.47 13.29
N GLY A 61 -5.49 22.38 14.59
CA GLY A 61 -4.53 21.40 15.11
C GLY A 61 -4.93 19.96 14.76
N GLN A 62 -6.21 19.62 14.94
CA GLN A 62 -6.75 18.30 14.60
C GLN A 62 -6.70 18.01 13.10
N LEU A 63 -7.00 18.99 12.24
CA LEU A 63 -6.91 18.82 10.80
C LEU A 63 -5.46 18.59 10.35
N PHE A 64 -4.48 19.26 10.96
CA PHE A 64 -3.06 18.97 10.69
C PHE A 64 -2.61 17.59 11.19
N GLU A 65 -3.16 17.11 12.30
CA GLU A 65 -2.92 15.72 12.72
C GLU A 65 -3.43 14.73 11.66
N GLN A 66 -4.59 15.00 11.06
CA GLN A 66 -5.17 14.16 10.00
C GLN A 66 -4.38 14.21 8.69
N THR A 67 -3.78 15.35 8.33
CA THR A 67 -2.91 15.46 7.15
C THR A 67 -1.48 14.96 7.42
N GLY A 68 -1.13 14.69 8.68
CA GLY A 68 0.18 14.18 9.09
C GLY A 68 1.23 15.25 9.40
N ASP A 69 0.88 16.55 9.34
CA ASP A 69 1.78 17.67 9.69
C ASP A 69 1.79 17.89 11.22
N ARG A 70 2.64 17.11 11.90
CA ARG A 70 2.73 17.07 13.36
C ARG A 70 3.23 18.37 13.98
N GLU A 71 4.12 19.09 13.29
CA GLU A 71 4.65 20.37 13.80
C GLU A 71 3.59 21.46 13.76
N ALA A 72 2.85 21.57 12.65
CA ALA A 72 1.75 22.51 12.54
C ALA A 72 0.63 22.18 13.53
N ALA A 73 0.29 20.89 13.69
CA ALA A 73 -0.69 20.45 14.69
C ALA A 73 -0.30 20.90 16.10
N ARG A 74 0.96 20.64 16.49
CA ARG A 74 1.54 21.06 17.78
C ARG A 74 1.46 22.57 18.00
N GLU A 75 1.86 23.37 17.01
CA GLU A 75 1.82 24.84 17.11
C GLU A 75 0.39 25.35 17.34
N HIS A 76 -0.58 24.80 16.61
CA HIS A 76 -1.98 25.18 16.74
C HIS A 76 -2.61 24.77 18.07
N TYR A 77 -2.26 23.60 18.62
CA TYR A 77 -2.68 23.23 19.97
C TYR A 77 -2.06 24.12 21.05
N ARG A 78 -0.78 24.50 20.92
CA ARG A 78 -0.15 25.48 21.83
C ARG A 78 -0.83 26.85 21.74
N ALA A 79 -1.20 27.30 20.55
CA ALA A 79 -1.95 28.54 20.36
C ALA A 79 -3.37 28.48 20.97
N ALA A 80 -4.03 27.32 20.89
CA ALA A 80 -5.31 27.08 21.56
C ALA A 80 -5.15 27.15 23.09
N LEU A 81 -4.09 26.54 23.64
CA LEU A 81 -3.81 26.54 25.07
C LEU A 81 -3.53 27.95 25.59
N GLN A 82 -2.73 28.74 24.87
CA GLN A 82 -2.50 30.16 25.20
C GLN A 82 -3.79 30.98 25.19
N THR A 83 -4.70 30.69 24.25
CA THR A 83 -6.01 31.36 24.19
C THR A 83 -6.87 31.02 25.40
N LEU A 84 -6.84 29.75 25.83
CA LEU A 84 -7.53 29.26 27.02
C LEU A 84 -6.97 29.93 28.29
N GLU A 85 -5.65 29.98 28.46
CA GLU A 85 -5.00 30.55 29.64
C GLU A 85 -5.12 32.07 29.73
N ALA A 86 -5.16 32.76 28.59
CA ALA A 86 -5.43 34.19 28.54
C ALA A 86 -6.88 34.55 28.90
N SER A 87 -7.78 33.56 28.92
CA SER A 87 -9.18 33.77 29.27
C SER A 87 -9.38 33.64 30.78
N SER A 88 -9.86 34.71 31.42
CA SER A 88 -10.25 34.68 32.84
C SER A 88 -11.67 34.12 33.07
N ARG A 89 -12.30 33.57 32.02
CA ARG A 89 -13.72 33.19 32.02
C ARG A 89 -13.90 31.72 32.42
N THR A 90 -14.88 31.47 33.29
CA THR A 90 -15.34 30.13 33.69
C THR A 90 -16.12 29.38 32.62
N GLU A 91 -16.08 29.83 31.36
CA GLU A 91 -16.93 29.33 30.26
C GLU A 91 -16.35 28.08 29.57
N PHE A 92 -15.08 27.75 29.81
CA PHE A 92 -14.45 26.57 29.22
C PHE A 92 -14.75 25.29 30.01
N PRO A 93 -14.98 24.16 29.33
CA PRO A 93 -15.02 22.86 29.98
C PRO A 93 -13.76 22.63 30.80
N ARG A 94 -13.89 22.04 32.00
CA ARG A 94 -12.73 21.70 32.85
C ARG A 94 -11.74 20.76 32.14
N SER A 95 -12.23 19.97 31.19
CA SER A 95 -11.44 19.06 30.35
C SER A 95 -10.67 19.75 29.21
N ALA A 96 -10.91 21.03 28.93
CA ALA A 96 -10.31 21.71 27.76
C ALA A 96 -8.78 21.83 27.84
N LYS A 97 -8.25 22.24 29.02
CA LYS A 97 -6.80 22.34 29.26
C LYS A 97 -6.10 20.97 29.19
N PRO A 98 -6.50 19.96 29.98
CA PRO A 98 -5.87 18.65 29.95
C PRO A 98 -5.98 17.97 28.58
N PHE A 99 -7.08 18.15 27.84
CA PHE A 99 -7.19 17.66 26.47
C PHE A 99 -6.13 18.28 25.55
N LEU A 100 -5.93 19.60 25.58
CA LEU A 100 -4.90 20.24 24.74
C LEU A 100 -3.49 19.82 25.14
N LEU A 101 -3.20 19.72 26.43
CA LEU A 101 -1.91 19.23 26.92
C LEU A 101 -1.65 17.80 26.44
N LEU A 102 -2.66 16.92 26.49
CA LEU A 102 -2.57 15.58 25.92
C LEU A 102 -2.22 15.61 24.42
N GLN A 103 -2.88 16.45 23.62
CA GLN A 103 -2.57 16.53 22.18
C GLN A 103 -1.16 17.05 21.92
N ILE A 104 -0.71 18.07 22.67
CA ILE A 104 0.66 18.59 22.57
C ILE A 104 1.66 17.49 22.95
N ALA A 105 1.44 16.78 24.06
CA ALA A 105 2.30 15.69 24.52
C ALA A 105 2.37 14.55 23.50
N ARG A 106 1.25 14.20 22.84
CA ARG A 106 1.22 13.21 21.75
C ARG A 106 2.07 13.66 20.56
N MET A 107 1.97 14.93 20.15
CA MET A 107 2.77 15.45 19.04
C MET A 107 4.25 15.50 19.40
N ASP A 108 4.60 15.99 20.60
CA ASP A 108 5.98 16.00 21.12
C ASP A 108 6.55 14.57 21.16
N ALA A 109 5.76 13.60 21.63
CA ALA A 109 6.12 12.18 21.67
C ALA A 109 6.24 11.49 20.31
N LEU A 110 5.67 12.06 19.24
CA LEU A 110 5.78 11.58 17.85
C LEU A 110 6.89 12.28 17.07
N LEU A 111 7.38 13.40 17.59
CA LEU A 111 8.53 14.16 17.11
C LEU A 111 9.81 13.83 17.91
N ASP A 112 9.73 12.85 18.82
CA ASP A 112 10.79 12.46 19.76
C ASP A 112 11.33 13.61 20.64
N ASP A 113 10.49 14.61 20.90
CA ASP A 113 10.81 15.76 21.76
C ASP A 113 10.83 15.34 23.24
N GLU A 114 11.89 15.70 23.97
CA GLU A 114 12.05 15.39 25.40
C GLU A 114 10.99 16.08 26.27
N ALA A 115 10.36 17.16 25.78
CA ALA A 115 9.28 17.87 26.47
C ALA A 115 7.99 17.03 26.63
N ALA A 116 7.86 15.91 25.91
CA ALA A 116 6.66 15.07 25.94
C ALA A 116 6.32 14.57 27.34
N GLU A 117 7.31 14.13 28.12
CA GLU A 117 7.11 13.61 29.48
C GLU A 117 6.53 14.69 30.41
N GLY A 118 7.11 15.89 30.40
CA GLY A 118 6.63 17.02 31.20
C GLY A 118 5.20 17.42 30.81
N THR A 119 4.90 17.42 29.50
CA THR A 119 3.57 17.79 29.01
C THR A 119 2.51 16.74 29.36
N PHE A 120 2.85 15.45 29.34
CA PHE A 120 1.95 14.38 29.83
C PHE A 120 1.66 14.52 31.32
N ARG A 121 2.67 14.87 32.12
CA ARG A 121 2.49 15.13 33.56
C ARG A 121 1.56 16.31 33.80
N GLU A 122 1.79 17.43 33.11
CA GLU A 122 0.91 18.59 33.18
C GLU A 122 -0.53 18.24 32.77
N ALA A 123 -0.72 17.38 31.75
CA ALA A 123 -2.03 16.91 31.35
C ALA A 123 -2.73 16.11 32.46
N LEU A 124 -2.02 15.20 33.14
CA LEU A 124 -2.56 14.41 34.26
C LEU A 124 -2.97 15.30 35.43
N VAL A 125 -2.11 16.25 35.82
CA VAL A 125 -2.39 17.19 36.92
C VAL A 125 -3.57 18.11 36.59
N ALA A 126 -3.71 18.52 35.33
CA ALA A 126 -4.81 19.36 34.88
C ALA A 126 -6.13 18.59 34.69
N ALA A 127 -6.10 17.25 34.60
CA ALA A 127 -7.27 16.43 34.39
C ALA A 127 -8.12 16.37 35.67
N PRO A 128 -9.43 16.67 35.62
CA PRO A 128 -10.31 16.50 36.76
C PRO A 128 -10.26 15.06 37.28
N GLY A 129 -10.15 14.89 38.60
CA GLY A 129 -10.08 13.55 39.21
C GLY A 129 -11.33 12.68 38.97
N ASP A 130 -12.46 13.30 38.62
CA ASP A 130 -13.72 12.65 38.26
C ASP A 130 -13.87 12.38 36.75
N ASP A 131 -12.95 12.86 35.89
CA ASP A 131 -12.96 12.65 34.43
C ASP A 131 -12.07 11.44 34.06
N SER A 132 -12.62 10.26 34.32
CA SER A 132 -11.88 9.01 34.24
C SER A 132 -11.57 8.59 32.79
N GLU A 133 -12.42 8.99 31.83
CA GLU A 133 -12.21 8.81 30.39
C GLU A 133 -10.98 9.60 29.90
N LEU A 134 -10.87 10.88 30.31
CA LEU A 134 -9.73 11.71 29.93
C LEU A 134 -8.43 11.22 30.57
N ARG A 135 -8.44 10.88 31.86
CA ARG A 135 -7.26 10.30 32.53
C ARG A 135 -6.84 8.99 31.87
N GLY A 136 -7.78 8.11 31.56
CA GLY A 136 -7.53 6.88 30.80
C GLY A 136 -6.88 7.15 29.44
N SER A 137 -7.34 8.18 28.72
CA SER A 137 -6.76 8.60 27.44
C SER A 137 -5.32 9.11 27.58
N ILE A 138 -5.02 9.85 28.66
CA ILE A 138 -3.67 10.33 28.95
C ILE A 138 -2.75 9.15 29.27
N TYR A 139 -3.17 8.25 30.15
CA TYR A 139 -2.40 7.05 30.49
C TYR A 139 -2.13 6.15 29.28
N LEU A 140 -3.11 6.00 28.38
CA LEU A 140 -2.93 5.25 27.14
C LEU A 140 -1.82 5.84 26.26
N ALA A 141 -1.85 7.16 26.07
CA ALA A 141 -0.86 7.87 25.26
C ALA A 141 0.53 7.81 25.91
N LEU A 142 0.60 7.96 27.24
CA LEU A 142 1.83 7.87 28.02
C LEU A 142 2.43 6.46 28.00
N GLY A 143 1.60 5.42 28.09
CA GLY A 143 2.01 4.02 27.94
C GLY A 143 2.62 3.74 26.56
N GLY A 144 2.02 4.30 25.50
CA GLY A 144 2.56 4.24 24.14
C GLY A 144 3.88 4.99 23.97
N TYR A 145 4.05 6.15 24.63
CA TYR A 145 5.32 6.89 24.67
C TYR A 145 6.42 6.09 25.38
N CYS A 146 6.13 5.55 26.56
CA CYS A 146 7.05 4.71 27.33
C CYS A 146 7.52 3.49 26.52
N ARG A 147 6.60 2.83 25.80
CA ARG A 147 6.92 1.67 24.95
C ARG A 147 7.92 2.02 23.85
N ARG A 148 7.72 3.15 23.15
CA ARG A 148 8.67 3.61 22.10
C ARG A 148 10.06 3.92 22.65
N ARG A 149 10.15 4.37 23.91
CA ARG A 149 11.41 4.67 24.60
C ARG A 149 12.04 3.43 25.27
N GLY A 150 11.43 2.25 25.18
CA GLY A 150 11.92 1.03 25.84
C GLY A 150 11.67 0.99 27.36
N LEU A 151 10.74 1.79 27.87
CA LEU A 151 10.41 1.90 29.30
C LEU A 151 9.26 0.93 29.64
N ALA A 152 9.53 -0.37 29.58
CA ALA A 152 8.51 -1.41 29.68
C ALA A 152 7.70 -1.37 30.99
N VAL A 153 8.38 -1.14 32.12
CA VAL A 153 7.74 -1.07 33.45
C VAL A 153 6.77 0.12 33.52
N ALA A 154 7.21 1.32 33.14
CA ALA A 154 6.33 2.48 33.11
C ALA A 154 5.14 2.30 32.15
N SER A 155 5.39 1.71 30.97
CA SER A 155 4.32 1.41 30.00
C SER A 155 3.24 0.53 30.60
N PHE A 156 3.64 -0.54 31.30
CA PHE A 156 2.71 -1.44 32.00
C PHE A 156 1.90 -0.72 33.08
N LEU A 157 2.56 0.04 33.96
CA LEU A 157 1.91 0.73 35.07
C LEU A 157 0.84 1.72 34.57
N PHE A 158 1.11 2.49 33.52
CA PHE A 158 0.10 3.40 32.95
C PHE A 158 -1.01 2.67 32.18
N HIS A 159 -0.72 1.56 31.51
CA HIS A 159 -1.79 0.77 30.89
C HIS A 159 -2.76 0.17 31.93
N GLN A 160 -2.26 -0.21 33.10
CA GLN A 160 -3.11 -0.67 34.20
C GLN A 160 -3.99 0.46 34.77
N GLU A 161 -3.43 1.66 34.99
CA GLU A 161 -4.20 2.82 35.45
C GLU A 161 -5.31 3.23 34.49
N ARG A 162 -5.09 3.08 33.18
CA ARG A 162 -6.15 3.29 32.19
C ARG A 162 -7.34 2.37 32.45
N ILE A 163 -7.07 1.10 32.77
CA ILE A 163 -8.10 0.08 32.99
C ILE A 163 -8.87 0.39 34.26
N ASP A 164 -8.18 0.84 35.30
CA ASP A 164 -8.81 1.22 36.56
C ASP A 164 -9.61 2.54 36.43
N ALA A 165 -9.20 3.45 35.53
CA ALA A 165 -9.91 4.70 35.25
C ALA A 165 -11.20 4.51 34.42
N ASP A 166 -11.24 3.58 33.45
CA ASP A 166 -12.47 3.29 32.69
C ASP A 166 -12.94 1.84 32.88
N PRO A 167 -13.61 1.53 34.00
CA PRO A 167 -14.13 0.19 34.25
C PRO A 167 -15.33 -0.18 33.36
N THR A 168 -15.87 0.79 32.60
CA THR A 168 -17.11 0.62 31.80
C THR A 168 -16.88 0.31 30.32
N GLY A 169 -15.72 0.68 29.76
CA GLY A 169 -15.30 0.20 28.44
C GLY A 169 -15.24 -1.33 28.47
N GLU A 170 -16.01 -1.99 27.58
CA GLU A 170 -16.29 -3.44 27.59
C GLU A 170 -15.23 -4.23 28.35
N GLN A 171 -15.55 -4.62 29.58
CA GLN A 171 -14.62 -5.20 30.55
C GLN A 171 -13.80 -6.39 29.99
N GLY A 172 -14.25 -7.00 28.88
CA GLY A 172 -13.53 -8.01 28.11
C GLY A 172 -12.35 -7.52 27.27
N ASP A 173 -12.32 -6.27 26.80
CA ASP A 173 -11.18 -5.69 26.06
C ASP A 173 -10.07 -5.21 27.01
N ALA A 174 -10.44 -4.76 28.21
CA ALA A 174 -9.48 -4.47 29.29
C ALA A 174 -8.83 -5.76 29.81
N ASP A 175 -9.61 -6.80 30.09
CA ASP A 175 -9.11 -8.13 30.47
C ASP A 175 -8.27 -8.77 29.36
N ARG A 176 -8.65 -8.58 28.09
CA ARG A 176 -7.88 -9.09 26.95
C ARG A 176 -6.56 -8.33 26.78
N SER A 177 -6.58 -7.00 26.86
CA SER A 177 -5.36 -6.19 26.76
C SER A 177 -4.42 -6.41 27.95
N LEU A 178 -4.96 -6.66 29.15
CA LEU A 178 -4.17 -7.11 30.30
C LEU A 178 -3.56 -8.48 30.07
N ARG A 179 -4.32 -9.47 29.58
CA ARG A 179 -3.77 -10.80 29.27
C ARG A 179 -2.70 -10.76 28.16
N GLU A 180 -2.91 -9.95 27.12
CA GLU A 180 -1.93 -9.73 26.05
C GLU A 180 -0.68 -8.98 26.55
N GLN A 181 -0.81 -8.10 27.54
CA GLN A 181 0.34 -7.43 28.19
C GLN A 181 1.01 -8.29 29.26
N PHE A 182 0.28 -9.20 29.90
CA PHE A 182 0.84 -10.23 30.77
C PHE A 182 1.71 -11.21 29.98
N VAL A 183 1.39 -11.49 28.71
CA VAL A 183 2.26 -12.28 27.81
C VAL A 183 3.60 -11.57 27.53
N VAL A 184 3.67 -10.23 27.63
CA VAL A 184 4.95 -9.49 27.55
C VAL A 184 5.77 -9.64 28.85
N LEU A 185 5.10 -9.85 30.00
CA LEU A 185 5.76 -10.22 31.27
C LEU A 185 6.11 -11.72 31.31
N ASP A 186 5.33 -12.56 30.66
CA ASP A 186 5.59 -13.99 30.40
C ASP A 186 6.85 -14.16 29.49
N MET A 187 7.08 -13.23 28.55
CA MET A 187 8.32 -13.13 27.77
C MET A 187 9.52 -12.52 28.53
N LEU A 188 9.33 -12.00 29.75
CA LEU A 188 10.38 -11.48 30.63
C LEU A 188 10.52 -12.33 31.90
N GLY A 189 10.82 -13.62 31.74
CA GLY A 189 11.38 -14.49 32.79
C GLY A 189 10.72 -14.33 34.16
N GLU A 190 9.59 -15.01 34.35
CA GLU A 190 8.57 -14.90 35.42
C GLU A 190 9.04 -15.08 36.89
N ILE A 191 10.31 -14.90 37.22
CA ILE A 191 10.79 -14.77 38.60
C ILE A 191 11.80 -13.61 38.72
N ARG A 192 12.55 -13.30 37.66
CA ARG A 192 13.60 -12.26 37.66
C ARG A 192 13.03 -10.85 37.53
N GLY A 193 11.98 -10.67 36.73
CA GLY A 193 11.23 -9.40 36.69
C GLY A 193 10.58 -9.08 38.04
N TYR A 194 10.00 -10.09 38.69
CA TYR A 194 9.37 -9.94 40.01
C TYR A 194 10.39 -9.69 41.13
N LEU A 195 11.56 -10.33 41.11
CA LEU A 195 12.68 -10.04 42.03
C LEU A 195 13.30 -8.65 41.79
N ALA A 196 13.44 -8.21 40.53
CA ALA A 196 13.94 -6.88 40.21
C ALA A 196 12.98 -5.78 40.69
N ILE A 197 11.67 -5.99 40.55
CA ILE A 197 10.63 -5.07 41.04
C ILE A 197 10.51 -5.11 42.57
N SER A 198 10.60 -6.28 43.20
CA SER A 198 10.65 -6.38 44.68
C SER A 198 11.88 -5.66 45.25
N LYS A 199 13.02 -5.75 44.56
CA LYS A 199 14.27 -5.07 44.94
C LYS A 199 14.24 -3.56 44.64
N LEU A 200 13.45 -3.13 43.65
CA LEU A 200 13.13 -1.71 43.36
C LEU A 200 12.40 -1.07 44.55
N LEU A 201 11.53 -1.84 45.22
CA LEU A 201 10.80 -1.42 46.42
C LEU A 201 11.68 -1.45 47.70
N GLU A 202 12.75 -2.26 47.73
CA GLU A 202 13.68 -2.33 48.87
C GLU A 202 14.84 -1.32 48.82
N ASN A 203 15.35 -0.94 47.65
CA ASN A 203 16.70 -0.36 47.54
C ASN A 203 16.83 1.14 47.27
N ARG A 204 15.77 1.95 47.44
CA ARG A 204 15.92 3.42 47.48
C ARG A 204 15.01 4.05 48.54
N GLY A 205 15.64 4.79 49.46
CA GLY A 205 15.00 5.45 50.61
C GLY A 205 13.94 6.52 50.30
N ALA A 206 13.48 6.66 49.06
CA ALA A 206 12.33 7.48 48.70
C ALA A 206 11.01 6.68 48.64
N LEU A 207 11.06 5.34 48.64
CA LEU A 207 9.87 4.46 48.59
C LEU A 207 9.65 3.61 49.85
N ALA A 208 10.64 3.56 50.75
CA ALA A 208 10.70 2.57 51.82
C ALA A 208 9.91 2.93 53.09
N ASP A 209 9.59 4.21 53.34
CA ASP A 209 9.24 4.65 54.70
C ASP A 209 7.82 4.32 55.19
N SER A 210 7.00 3.54 54.47
CA SER A 210 5.67 3.13 54.99
C SER A 210 5.09 1.81 54.46
N PHE A 211 5.85 0.96 53.77
CA PHE A 211 5.34 -0.36 53.34
C PHE A 211 5.51 -1.39 54.49
N ILE A 212 4.46 -1.54 55.32
CA ILE A 212 4.42 -2.49 56.44
C ILE A 212 4.36 -3.94 55.92
N THR A 213 5.48 -4.64 56.11
CA THR A 213 5.68 -5.99 56.70
C THR A 213 4.49 -6.97 56.78
N VAL A 214 4.50 -7.98 55.90
CA VAL A 214 4.43 -9.43 56.21
C VAL A 214 5.32 -10.14 55.16
N ALA A 215 6.17 -11.09 55.59
CA ALA A 215 7.30 -11.65 54.81
C ALA A 215 6.96 -11.98 53.33
N PRO A 216 7.71 -11.42 52.36
CA PRO A 216 7.51 -11.67 50.94
C PRO A 216 8.03 -13.04 50.51
N VAL A 217 7.45 -13.59 49.44
CA VAL A 217 7.94 -14.79 48.73
C VAL A 217 9.44 -14.68 48.37
N ALA A 218 9.93 -13.45 48.19
CA ALA A 218 11.36 -13.14 48.02
C ALA A 218 12.21 -13.58 49.22
N ASP A 219 11.77 -13.42 50.48
CA ASP A 219 12.53 -13.89 51.66
C ASP A 219 12.55 -15.42 51.74
N ILE A 220 11.50 -16.11 51.27
CA ILE A 220 11.43 -17.58 51.21
C ILE A 220 12.39 -18.11 50.14
N VAL A 221 12.46 -17.44 48.98
CA VAL A 221 13.38 -17.77 47.90
C VAL A 221 14.82 -17.40 48.28
N GLN A 222 15.06 -16.25 48.91
CA GLN A 222 16.35 -15.78 49.40
C GLN A 222 16.92 -16.72 50.49
N LEU A 223 16.08 -17.18 51.43
CA LEU A 223 16.46 -18.21 52.42
C LEU A 223 16.88 -19.55 51.78
N TYR A 224 16.31 -19.92 50.63
CA TYR A 224 16.68 -21.12 49.89
C TYR A 224 17.93 -20.92 49.02
N THR A 225 18.08 -19.73 48.45
CA THR A 225 19.19 -19.39 47.53
C THR A 225 20.49 -19.17 48.31
N ASP A 226 20.43 -18.52 49.47
CA ASP A 226 21.60 -18.30 50.35
C ASP A 226 22.05 -19.60 51.06
N ALA A 227 21.19 -20.64 51.11
CA ALA A 227 21.51 -21.93 51.70
C ALA A 227 22.20 -22.92 50.73
N GLY A 228 22.29 -22.60 49.43
CA GLY A 228 22.93 -23.47 48.43
C GLY A 228 22.27 -24.84 48.25
N ALA A 229 21.04 -25.02 48.72
CA ALA A 229 20.30 -26.28 48.64
C ALA A 229 19.30 -26.24 47.47
N PRO A 230 19.15 -27.32 46.69
CA PRO A 230 18.14 -27.38 45.64
C PRO A 230 16.73 -27.17 46.24
N PRO A 231 15.82 -26.50 45.53
CA PRO A 231 14.46 -26.28 46.01
C PRO A 231 13.83 -27.62 46.36
N SER A 232 13.17 -27.70 47.53
CA SER A 232 12.60 -28.96 47.97
C SER A 232 11.57 -29.46 46.94
N PRO A 233 11.43 -30.78 46.72
CA PRO A 233 10.41 -31.34 45.83
C PRO A 233 9.01 -30.82 46.13
N ALA A 234 8.68 -30.56 47.40
CA ALA A 234 7.41 -29.99 47.81
C ALA A 234 7.15 -28.56 47.31
N LEU A 235 8.20 -27.78 47.05
CA LEU A 235 8.09 -26.44 46.47
C LEU A 235 7.87 -26.54 44.95
N LEU A 236 8.54 -27.49 44.28
CA LEU A 236 8.31 -27.78 42.87
C LEU A 236 6.90 -28.33 42.63
N ASP A 237 6.46 -29.28 43.48
CA ASP A 237 5.08 -29.81 43.47
C ASP A 237 4.04 -28.71 43.73
N ALA A 238 4.39 -27.69 44.54
CA ALA A 238 3.52 -26.53 44.76
C ALA A 238 3.48 -25.58 43.53
N PHE A 239 4.59 -25.42 42.80
CA PHE A 239 4.59 -24.66 41.54
C PHE A 239 3.92 -25.41 40.38
N GLU A 240 3.78 -26.75 40.47
CA GLU A 240 2.94 -27.54 39.57
C GLU A 240 1.43 -27.47 39.93
N ASP A 241 1.08 -26.96 41.12
CA ASP A 241 -0.31 -26.72 41.52
C ASP A 241 -0.82 -25.39 40.97
N ASP A 242 -1.62 -25.47 39.90
CA ASP A 242 -2.36 -24.38 39.28
C ASP A 242 -3.07 -23.45 40.29
N ALA A 243 -3.58 -23.99 41.41
CA ALA A 243 -4.26 -23.18 42.41
C ALA A 243 -3.29 -22.33 43.23
N PHE A 244 -2.09 -22.85 43.52
CA PHE A 244 -1.04 -22.13 44.20
C PHE A 244 -0.43 -21.05 43.31
N VAL A 245 -0.14 -21.37 42.05
CA VAL A 245 0.36 -20.39 41.07
C VAL A 245 -0.65 -19.25 40.90
N ARG A 246 -1.94 -19.56 40.76
CA ARG A 246 -2.99 -18.52 40.71
C ARG A 246 -3.05 -17.69 41.97
N ALA A 247 -2.94 -18.28 43.16
CA ALA A 247 -2.96 -17.52 44.41
C ALA A 247 -1.74 -16.57 44.55
N VAL A 248 -0.56 -16.99 44.07
CA VAL A 248 0.65 -16.14 44.04
C VAL A 248 0.50 -15.02 43.02
N LEU A 249 -0.05 -15.31 41.84
CA LEU A 249 -0.35 -14.30 40.83
C LEU A 249 -1.39 -13.29 41.31
N ASP A 250 -2.45 -13.75 41.98
CA ASP A 250 -3.49 -12.89 42.55
C ASP A 250 -2.90 -11.96 43.63
N ASP A 251 -2.04 -12.46 44.55
CA ASP A 251 -1.36 -11.63 45.55
C ASP A 251 -0.42 -10.59 44.90
N LEU A 252 0.32 -10.98 43.87
CA LEU A 252 1.19 -10.06 43.12
C LEU A 252 0.37 -8.98 42.41
N VAL A 253 -0.71 -9.36 41.73
CA VAL A 253 -1.65 -8.43 41.08
C VAL A 253 -2.20 -7.45 42.11
N ASP A 254 -2.59 -7.92 43.29
CA ASP A 254 -3.11 -7.06 44.35
C ASP A 254 -2.03 -6.12 44.92
N ARG A 255 -0.78 -6.57 45.05
CA ARG A 255 0.35 -5.70 45.42
C ARG A 255 0.64 -4.65 44.35
N PHE A 256 0.62 -5.02 43.07
CA PHE A 256 0.78 -4.07 41.97
C PHE A 256 -0.35 -3.05 41.96
N ARG A 257 -1.61 -3.49 42.06
CA ARG A 257 -2.77 -2.60 42.20
C ARG A 257 -2.60 -1.62 43.37
N SER A 258 -1.96 -2.03 44.46
CA SER A 258 -1.68 -1.13 45.60
C SER A 258 -0.51 -0.16 45.37
N ALA A 259 0.46 -0.52 44.53
CA ALA A 259 1.68 0.26 44.27
C ALA A 259 1.52 1.26 43.13
N ILE A 260 0.67 0.96 42.15
CA ILE A 260 0.47 1.77 40.96
C ILE A 260 -0.07 3.18 41.30
N PRO A 261 -1.08 3.37 42.17
CA PRO A 261 -1.54 4.70 42.55
C PRO A 261 -0.42 5.55 43.17
N ARG A 262 0.48 4.94 43.94
CA ARG A 262 1.65 5.63 44.52
C ARG A 262 2.68 5.99 43.45
N PHE A 263 2.90 5.13 42.46
CA PHE A 263 3.78 5.46 41.33
C PHE A 263 3.25 6.64 40.53
N VAL A 264 1.95 6.63 40.20
CA VAL A 264 1.28 7.74 39.52
C VAL A 264 1.39 9.02 40.34
N GLU A 265 1.05 8.98 41.62
CA GLU A 265 1.13 10.13 42.52
C GLU A 265 2.54 10.73 42.50
N ARG A 266 3.58 9.88 42.60
CA ARG A 266 4.98 10.31 42.55
C ARG A 266 5.42 10.83 41.18
N PHE A 267 4.86 10.29 40.09
CA PHE A 267 5.09 10.81 38.74
C PHE A 267 4.42 12.18 38.55
N GLU A 268 3.21 12.36 39.09
CA GLU A 268 2.46 13.61 39.10
C GLU A 268 3.17 14.69 39.93
N THR A 269 3.79 14.33 41.06
CA THR A 269 4.53 15.25 41.94
C THR A 269 5.99 15.49 41.56
N GLU A 270 6.44 14.97 40.41
CA GLU A 270 7.83 15.07 39.92
C GLU A 270 8.88 14.36 40.80
N GLU A 271 8.47 13.49 41.72
CA GLU A 271 9.37 12.72 42.56
C GLU A 271 10.09 11.59 41.81
N ILE A 272 9.54 11.16 40.67
CA ILE A 272 10.11 10.13 39.79
C ILE A 272 10.00 10.55 38.32
N THR A 273 11.05 10.33 37.54
CA THR A 273 11.04 10.49 36.08
C THR A 273 10.87 9.14 35.37
N LEU A 274 10.38 9.14 34.14
CA LEU A 274 10.20 7.88 33.39
C LEU A 274 11.54 7.20 33.09
N GLU A 275 12.60 7.97 32.82
CA GLU A 275 13.95 7.43 32.60
C GLU A 275 14.52 6.73 33.84
N GLN A 276 14.12 7.11 35.05
CA GLN A 276 14.49 6.37 36.26
C GLN A 276 13.91 4.95 36.30
N THR A 277 12.97 4.61 35.41
CA THR A 277 12.48 3.25 35.20
C THR A 277 13.30 2.45 34.16
N ARG A 278 14.18 3.10 33.38
CA ARG A 278 15.04 2.47 32.35
C ARG A 278 16.15 1.63 32.96
N ASP A 279 16.84 2.17 33.97
CA ASP A 279 18.05 1.59 34.57
C ASP A 279 17.77 0.39 35.52
N VAL A 280 16.52 -0.07 35.60
CA VAL A 280 16.10 -1.04 36.63
C VAL A 280 15.91 -2.46 36.10
N VAL A 281 16.44 -2.75 34.91
CA VAL A 281 16.77 -4.12 34.49
C VAL A 281 18.25 -4.36 34.78
N PRO A 282 18.66 -5.00 35.90
CA PRO A 282 20.07 -5.23 36.14
C PRO A 282 20.56 -6.37 35.23
N LEU A 283 21.41 -6.01 34.27
CA LEU A 283 22.32 -6.90 33.52
C LEU A 283 23.45 -7.48 34.41
N ALA A 284 23.16 -7.73 35.69
CA ALA A 284 24.18 -8.02 36.69
C ALA A 284 23.85 -9.31 37.46
N TYR A 285 23.97 -10.46 36.79
CA TYR A 285 24.59 -11.70 37.30
C TYR A 285 24.36 -12.85 36.30
N ILE A 286 25.30 -13.06 35.39
CA ILE A 286 25.53 -14.39 34.79
C ILE A 286 27.02 -14.62 34.86
N ASP A 287 27.44 -15.33 35.90
CA ASP A 287 28.71 -16.05 35.90
C ASP A 287 28.36 -17.54 35.96
N ASP A 288 28.32 -18.15 34.77
CA ASP A 288 28.89 -19.47 34.53
C ASP A 288 29.07 -19.66 33.01
N THR A 289 30.28 -20.03 32.64
CA THR A 289 30.99 -19.65 31.39
C THR A 289 30.54 -20.36 30.10
N HIS A 290 29.35 -20.97 30.07
CA HIS A 290 28.80 -21.60 28.88
C HIS A 290 27.42 -21.06 28.47
N GLU A 291 26.57 -20.67 29.43
CA GLU A 291 25.26 -20.05 29.15
C GLU A 291 25.37 -18.56 28.83
N ALA A 292 26.37 -17.85 29.38
CA ALA A 292 26.62 -16.45 29.05
C ALA A 292 26.96 -16.25 27.56
N ALA A 293 27.75 -17.16 26.97
CA ALA A 293 28.12 -17.08 25.56
C ALA A 293 26.96 -17.41 24.60
N GLU A 294 25.95 -18.13 25.06
CA GLU A 294 24.74 -18.45 24.31
C GLU A 294 23.71 -17.33 24.46
N ALA A 295 23.51 -16.82 25.67
CA ALA A 295 22.69 -15.64 25.95
C ALA A 295 23.23 -14.37 25.25
N ASP A 296 24.56 -14.16 25.22
CA ASP A 296 25.20 -13.06 24.50
C ASP A 296 25.01 -13.22 22.98
N ARG A 297 25.06 -14.45 22.46
CA ARG A 297 24.81 -14.70 21.03
C ARG A 297 23.36 -14.49 20.64
N VAL A 298 22.40 -14.92 21.47
CA VAL A 298 20.96 -14.68 21.26
C VAL A 298 20.65 -13.19 21.38
N SER A 299 21.22 -12.51 22.38
CA SER A 299 21.10 -11.05 22.57
C SER A 299 21.68 -10.29 21.39
N GLU A 300 22.87 -10.66 20.92
CA GLU A 300 23.52 -10.09 19.75
C GLU A 300 22.72 -10.35 18.46
N GLY A 301 22.16 -11.55 18.30
CA GLY A 301 21.24 -11.88 17.20
C GLY A 301 19.98 -11.02 17.20
N ARG A 302 19.36 -10.81 18.37
CA ARG A 302 18.20 -9.91 18.54
C ARG A 302 18.56 -8.45 18.31
N ARG A 303 19.73 -8.01 18.76
CA ARG A 303 20.26 -6.66 18.53
C ARG A 303 20.49 -6.41 17.03
N LEU A 304 21.14 -7.35 16.35
CA LEU A 304 21.34 -7.29 14.89
C LEU A 304 20.01 -7.32 14.13
N LEU A 305 19.01 -8.08 14.60
CA LEU A 305 17.65 -8.05 14.06
C LEU A 305 17.02 -6.66 14.23
N GLY A 306 17.10 -6.07 15.43
CA GLY A 306 16.60 -4.72 15.71
C GLY A 306 17.26 -3.68 14.83
N GLU A 307 18.59 -3.68 14.75
CA GLU A 307 19.34 -2.79 13.85
C GLU A 307 18.99 -3.01 12.38
N ALA A 308 18.81 -4.26 11.95
CA ALA A 308 18.44 -4.55 10.58
C ALA A 308 17.02 -4.04 10.27
N ILE A 309 16.09 -4.12 11.22
CA ILE A 309 14.74 -3.56 11.06
C ILE A 309 14.81 -2.03 10.99
N GLU A 310 15.63 -1.38 11.80
CA GLU A 310 15.83 0.08 11.73
C GLU A 310 16.51 0.51 10.43
N ASP A 311 17.58 -0.19 10.03
CA ASP A 311 18.30 0.06 8.78
C ASP A 311 17.44 -0.21 7.55
N ALA A 312 16.59 -1.25 7.61
CA ALA A 312 15.55 -1.54 6.64
C ALA A 312 14.64 -0.33 6.44
N MET A 313 14.05 0.17 7.52
CA MET A 313 13.17 1.33 7.50
C MET A 313 13.88 2.58 6.96
N ALA A 314 15.18 2.70 7.21
CA ALA A 314 16.03 3.80 6.74
C ALA A 314 16.67 3.60 5.35
N TRP A 315 16.32 2.52 4.61
CA TRP A 315 16.90 2.19 3.29
C TRP A 315 18.43 2.02 3.29
N ARG A 316 19.04 1.65 4.41
CA ARG A 316 20.49 1.49 4.50
C ARG A 316 20.94 0.16 3.87
N PRO A 317 21.96 0.19 2.99
CA PRO A 317 22.53 -1.03 2.43
C PRO A 317 23.13 -1.91 3.53
N GLY A 318 23.10 -3.23 3.35
CA GLY A 318 23.60 -4.20 4.33
C GLY A 318 22.56 -4.71 5.33
N THR A 319 21.30 -4.27 5.23
CA THR A 319 20.18 -4.79 6.03
C THR A 319 20.07 -6.31 5.95
N GLU A 320 20.15 -6.89 4.75
CA GLU A 320 20.10 -8.34 4.61
C GLU A 320 21.37 -9.04 5.10
N ASP A 321 22.53 -8.41 4.99
CA ASP A 321 23.76 -8.95 5.58
C ASP A 321 23.61 -9.07 7.10
N LYS A 322 22.99 -8.07 7.75
CA LYS A 322 22.66 -8.11 9.18
C LYS A 322 21.60 -9.16 9.52
N LEU A 323 20.55 -9.30 8.72
CA LEU A 323 19.54 -10.36 8.92
C LEU A 323 20.13 -11.76 8.72
N ARG A 324 21.01 -11.94 7.74
CA ARG A 324 21.75 -13.20 7.54
C ARG A 324 22.71 -13.48 8.69
N ALA A 325 23.39 -12.45 9.20
CA ALA A 325 24.23 -12.59 10.39
C ALA A 325 23.38 -13.01 11.60
N ALA A 326 22.23 -12.38 11.82
CA ALA A 326 21.29 -12.77 12.87
C ALA A 326 20.81 -14.22 12.71
N LEU A 327 20.44 -14.65 11.50
CA LEU A 327 20.05 -16.04 11.20
C LEU A 327 21.19 -17.04 11.41
N ALA A 328 22.41 -16.69 11.01
CA ALA A 328 23.59 -17.54 11.21
C ALA A 328 23.91 -17.72 12.70
N MET A 329 23.67 -16.67 13.50
CA MET A 329 23.81 -16.72 14.96
C MET A 329 22.67 -17.49 15.63
N SER A 330 21.45 -17.48 15.07
CA SER A 330 20.31 -18.23 15.59
C SER A 330 20.29 -19.70 15.18
N GLY A 331 21.02 -20.11 14.14
CA GLY A 331 21.07 -21.50 13.66
C GLY A 331 21.64 -22.52 14.67
N GLN A 332 22.07 -22.08 15.86
CA GLN A 332 22.43 -22.92 17.00
C GLN A 332 21.59 -22.66 18.26
N ALA A 333 20.67 -21.68 18.24
CA ALA A 333 19.81 -21.32 19.35
C ALA A 333 18.41 -21.94 19.19
N GLU A 334 17.60 -21.87 20.25
CA GLU A 334 16.20 -22.36 20.28
C GLU A 334 15.37 -21.89 19.07
N ASP A 335 14.49 -22.78 18.59
CA ASP A 335 13.65 -22.63 17.39
C ASP A 335 12.86 -21.29 17.36
N TYR A 336 12.55 -20.72 18.53
CA TYR A 336 11.77 -19.49 18.70
C TYR A 336 12.50 -18.25 18.16
N THR A 337 13.79 -18.09 18.45
CA THR A 337 14.54 -16.89 18.02
C THR A 337 14.71 -16.89 16.50
N ALA A 338 14.94 -18.06 15.91
CA ALA A 338 14.96 -18.21 14.47
C ALA A 338 13.58 -17.87 13.85
N ALA A 339 12.48 -18.29 14.47
CA ALA A 339 11.13 -17.98 14.02
C ALA A 339 10.86 -16.47 13.96
N ASP A 340 11.33 -15.72 14.96
CA ASP A 340 11.20 -14.26 15.01
C ASP A 340 12.06 -13.54 13.97
N ILE A 341 13.28 -14.02 13.73
CA ILE A 341 14.14 -13.44 12.70
C ILE A 341 13.51 -13.66 11.31
N TRP A 342 12.96 -14.85 11.04
CA TRP A 342 12.22 -15.12 9.80
C TRP A 342 10.96 -14.25 9.67
N ARG A 343 10.25 -13.98 10.78
CA ARG A 343 9.10 -13.07 10.81
C ARG A 343 9.52 -11.64 10.48
N GLY A 344 10.60 -11.15 11.08
CA GLY A 344 11.18 -9.83 10.82
C GLY A 344 11.62 -9.69 9.37
N LEU A 345 12.31 -10.70 8.82
CA LEU A 345 12.67 -10.75 7.41
C LEU A 345 11.44 -10.73 6.50
N ALA A 346 10.37 -11.45 6.85
CA ALA A 346 9.14 -11.45 6.08
C ALA A 346 8.48 -10.05 6.05
N GLY A 347 8.43 -9.37 7.19
CA GLY A 347 7.97 -7.98 7.27
C GLY A 347 8.82 -7.02 6.44
N TYR A 348 10.15 -7.17 6.51
CA TYR A 348 11.09 -6.42 5.67
C TYR A 348 10.84 -6.63 4.18
N LEU A 349 10.81 -7.88 3.73
CA LEU A 349 10.61 -8.23 2.32
C LEU A 349 9.24 -7.75 1.81
N LEU A 350 8.20 -7.82 2.64
CA LEU A 350 6.89 -7.31 2.31
C LEU A 350 6.90 -5.79 2.11
N TRP A 351 7.59 -5.05 2.98
CA TRP A 351 7.79 -3.61 2.83
C TRP A 351 8.61 -3.24 1.58
N ARG A 352 9.56 -4.10 1.19
CA ARG A 352 10.30 -4.01 -0.08
C ARG A 352 9.49 -4.43 -1.32
N ALA A 353 8.21 -4.72 -1.16
CA ALA A 353 7.33 -5.28 -2.19
C ALA A 353 7.84 -6.61 -2.79
N GLN A 354 8.70 -7.34 -2.07
CA GLN A 354 9.17 -8.69 -2.41
C GLN A 354 8.22 -9.73 -1.81
N THR A 355 6.97 -9.69 -2.26
CA THR A 355 5.85 -10.45 -1.67
C THR A 355 6.04 -11.97 -1.74
N GLY A 356 6.63 -12.49 -2.81
CA GLY A 356 6.97 -13.93 -2.93
C GLY A 356 7.99 -14.39 -1.88
N PRO A 357 9.18 -13.77 -1.82
CA PRO A 357 10.15 -14.01 -0.75
C PRO A 357 9.59 -13.79 0.67
N ALA A 358 8.78 -12.76 0.87
CA ALA A 358 8.12 -12.49 2.14
C ALA A 358 7.18 -13.64 2.57
N LEU A 359 6.44 -14.21 1.62
CA LEU A 359 5.58 -15.37 1.82
C LEU A 359 6.39 -16.60 2.28
N LEU A 360 7.57 -16.83 1.68
CA LEU A 360 8.47 -17.93 2.04
C LEU A 360 9.11 -17.72 3.42
N ALA A 361 9.55 -16.50 3.73
CA ALA A 361 10.07 -16.15 5.05
C ALA A 361 8.99 -16.27 6.14
N ALA A 362 7.78 -15.80 5.89
CA ALA A 362 6.67 -15.94 6.84
C ALA A 362 6.25 -17.40 7.01
N ARG A 363 6.36 -18.21 5.95
CA ARG A 363 6.13 -19.65 6.02
C ARG A 363 7.18 -20.35 6.89
N ALA A 364 8.47 -20.03 6.72
CA ALA A 364 9.56 -20.55 7.55
C ALA A 364 9.35 -20.20 9.03
N SER A 365 9.00 -18.93 9.30
CA SER A 365 8.63 -18.46 10.65
C SER A 365 7.45 -19.25 11.23
N MET A 366 6.38 -19.43 10.45
CA MET A 366 5.19 -20.18 10.89
C MET A 366 5.51 -21.65 11.18
N ASP A 367 6.38 -22.29 10.39
CA ASP A 367 6.77 -23.69 10.58
C ASP A 367 7.62 -23.88 11.85
N LEU A 368 8.45 -22.91 12.21
CA LEU A 368 9.20 -22.92 13.47
C LEU A 368 8.27 -22.68 14.68
N PHE A 369 7.37 -21.69 14.60
CA PHE A 369 6.33 -21.52 15.63
C PHE A 369 5.36 -22.70 15.72
N ASP A 370 5.15 -23.44 14.62
CA ASP A 370 4.41 -24.70 14.62
C ASP A 370 5.12 -25.76 15.49
N ARG A 371 6.46 -25.87 15.42
CA ARG A 371 7.27 -26.81 16.21
C ARG A 371 7.32 -26.45 17.69
N ASP A 372 7.48 -25.16 17.99
CA ASP A 372 7.57 -24.66 19.36
C ASP A 372 6.23 -24.59 20.10
N GLY A 373 5.12 -24.79 19.39
CA GLY A 373 3.80 -24.61 19.98
C GLY A 373 3.45 -23.15 20.30
N ASN A 374 4.22 -22.17 19.79
CA ASN A 374 3.95 -20.75 19.99
C ASN A 374 2.79 -20.28 19.09
N GLU A 375 1.56 -20.33 19.61
CA GLU A 375 0.36 -19.98 18.86
C GLU A 375 0.29 -18.49 18.46
N GLU A 376 0.88 -17.59 19.24
CA GLU A 376 0.88 -16.16 18.96
C GLU A 376 1.82 -15.83 17.79
N GLY A 377 3.08 -16.25 17.86
CA GLY A 377 4.04 -16.07 16.78
C GLY A 377 3.53 -16.65 15.46
N ARG A 378 2.87 -17.81 15.54
CA ARG A 378 2.21 -18.43 14.39
C ARG A 378 1.06 -17.59 13.83
N THR A 379 0.29 -16.93 14.69
CA THR A 379 -0.77 -15.98 14.28
C THR A 379 -0.17 -14.74 13.62
N GLN A 380 0.92 -14.21 14.16
CA GLN A 380 1.63 -13.09 13.56
C GLN A 380 2.20 -13.44 12.18
N ALA A 381 2.80 -14.62 12.02
CA ALA A 381 3.25 -15.12 10.72
C ALA A 381 2.08 -15.26 9.72
N LEU A 382 0.91 -15.75 10.15
CA LEU A 382 -0.30 -15.81 9.32
C LEU A 382 -0.78 -14.43 8.85
N MET A 383 -0.65 -13.39 9.66
CA MET A 383 -0.99 -12.01 9.25
C MET A 383 -0.07 -11.51 8.13
N ILE A 384 1.22 -11.82 8.21
CA ILE A 384 2.18 -11.47 7.14
C ILE A 384 1.87 -12.26 5.86
N ILE A 385 1.56 -13.57 5.97
CA ILE A 385 1.15 -14.40 4.83
C ILE A 385 -0.12 -13.84 4.18
N GLU A 386 -1.14 -13.50 4.98
CA GLU A 386 -2.39 -12.91 4.49
C GLU A 386 -2.14 -11.62 3.70
N ARG A 387 -1.31 -10.73 4.25
CA ARG A 387 -0.96 -9.47 3.58
C ARG A 387 -0.18 -9.71 2.30
N ALA A 388 0.82 -10.59 2.32
CA ALA A 388 1.60 -10.97 1.14
C ALA A 388 0.73 -11.59 0.04
N LEU A 389 -0.21 -12.47 0.39
CA LEU A 389 -1.18 -13.05 -0.55
C LEU A 389 -2.13 -12.01 -1.14
N THR A 390 -2.55 -11.04 -0.33
CA THR A 390 -3.39 -9.92 -0.79
C THR A 390 -2.63 -9.04 -1.77
N ASP A 391 -1.38 -8.68 -1.44
CA ASP A 391 -0.51 -7.86 -2.28
C ASP A 391 -0.14 -8.58 -3.60
N LEU A 392 -0.12 -9.91 -3.62
CA LEU A 392 0.08 -10.72 -4.84
C LEU A 392 -1.17 -10.86 -5.71
N GLY A 393 -2.34 -10.42 -5.25
CA GLY A 393 -3.61 -10.76 -5.89
C GLY A 393 -3.81 -12.28 -5.99
N ALA A 394 -3.29 -13.03 -5.00
CA ALA A 394 -3.33 -14.49 -5.01
C ALA A 394 -4.78 -15.00 -4.95
N ALA A 395 -4.95 -16.31 -5.21
CA ALA A 395 -6.26 -16.95 -5.21
C ALA A 395 -7.03 -16.62 -3.89
N PRO A 396 -8.24 -16.05 -3.96
CA PRO A 396 -9.02 -15.65 -2.78
C PRO A 396 -9.19 -16.78 -1.75
N GLU A 397 -9.17 -18.03 -2.21
CA GLU A 397 -9.23 -19.22 -1.36
C GLU A 397 -8.07 -19.32 -0.36
N ALA A 398 -6.87 -18.84 -0.70
CA ALA A 398 -5.71 -18.85 0.19
C ALA A 398 -5.79 -17.75 1.27
N ILE A 399 -6.28 -16.56 0.89
CA ILE A 399 -6.54 -15.47 1.85
C ILE A 399 -7.61 -15.91 2.86
N LEU A 400 -8.70 -16.52 2.37
CA LEU A 400 -9.74 -17.09 3.22
C LEU A 400 -9.21 -18.22 4.12
N ALA A 401 -8.22 -19.00 3.66
CA ALA A 401 -7.58 -20.02 4.48
C ALA A 401 -6.78 -19.41 5.64
N CYS A 402 -6.03 -18.32 5.41
CA CYS A 402 -5.36 -17.55 6.48
C CYS A 402 -6.37 -17.05 7.52
N LEU A 403 -7.43 -16.39 7.05
CA LEU A 403 -8.47 -15.85 7.92
C LEU A 403 -9.16 -16.95 8.73
N ALA A 404 -9.49 -18.09 8.12
CA ALA A 404 -10.11 -19.21 8.82
C ALA A 404 -9.17 -19.85 9.87
N MET A 405 -7.85 -19.84 9.61
CA MET A 405 -6.88 -20.30 10.61
C MET A 405 -6.75 -19.32 11.79
N ARG A 406 -6.87 -18.01 11.55
CA ARG A 406 -6.87 -16.98 12.60
C ARG A 406 -8.14 -17.02 13.45
N GLU A 407 -9.31 -17.12 12.81
CA GLU A 407 -10.60 -17.14 13.51
C GLU A 407 -10.72 -18.31 14.48
N ARG A 408 -10.21 -19.50 14.10
CA ARG A 408 -10.19 -20.66 15.01
C ARG A 408 -9.33 -20.49 16.25
N ARG A 409 -8.45 -19.49 16.25
CA ARG A 409 -7.62 -19.12 17.40
C ARG A 409 -8.22 -17.98 18.22
N GLY A 410 -9.47 -17.60 17.96
CA GLY A 410 -10.13 -16.51 18.66
C GLY A 410 -9.64 -15.13 18.25
N VAL A 411 -8.88 -15.02 17.16
CA VAL A 411 -8.47 -13.72 16.60
C VAL A 411 -9.56 -13.28 15.64
N PRO A 412 -10.38 -12.27 15.99
CA PRO A 412 -11.47 -11.84 15.14
C PRO A 412 -10.92 -11.32 13.81
N SER A 413 -11.60 -11.69 12.72
CA SER A 413 -11.34 -11.09 11.42
C SER A 413 -11.57 -9.57 11.51
N PRO A 414 -10.69 -8.72 10.96
CA PRO A 414 -10.87 -7.26 10.96
C PRO A 414 -12.17 -6.79 10.29
N HIS A 415 -12.85 -7.69 9.56
CA HIS A 415 -14.11 -7.37 8.89
C HIS A 415 -15.36 -7.76 9.67
N GLY A 416 -15.26 -8.38 10.86
CA GLY A 416 -16.41 -8.75 11.71
C GLY A 416 -17.48 -9.63 11.03
N ALA A 417 -17.22 -10.06 9.80
CA ALA A 417 -18.16 -10.76 8.94
C ALA A 417 -17.84 -12.26 8.98
N ASP A 418 -18.88 -13.05 9.19
CA ASP A 418 -18.85 -14.51 9.09
C ASP A 418 -18.09 -14.91 7.81
N LEU A 419 -16.94 -15.60 7.92
CA LEU A 419 -16.10 -15.98 6.78
C LEU A 419 -16.89 -16.75 5.71
N VAL A 420 -17.98 -17.39 6.12
CA VAL A 420 -18.94 -18.06 5.22
C VAL A 420 -19.64 -17.05 4.30
N SER A 421 -19.98 -15.86 4.78
CA SER A 421 -20.64 -14.81 4.00
C SER A 421 -19.71 -14.16 2.96
N ILE A 422 -18.42 -13.98 3.28
CA ILE A 422 -17.42 -13.44 2.35
C ILE A 422 -17.16 -14.42 1.19
N GLY A 423 -17.11 -15.72 1.49
CA GLY A 423 -17.01 -16.77 0.46
C GLY A 423 -18.23 -16.84 -0.47
N ASP A 424 -19.40 -16.40 -0.01
CA ASP A 424 -20.64 -16.39 -0.80
C ASP A 424 -20.77 -15.15 -1.72
N ALA A 425 -20.17 -14.01 -1.33
CA ALA A 425 -20.25 -12.74 -2.04
C ALA A 425 -19.18 -12.56 -3.15
N THR A 426 -18.00 -13.16 -2.99
CA THR A 426 -16.81 -12.80 -3.79
C THR A 426 -16.65 -13.57 -5.11
N SER A 427 -17.56 -14.47 -5.49
CA SER A 427 -17.37 -15.26 -6.71
C SER A 427 -18.64 -15.82 -7.38
N PRO A 428 -18.83 -15.67 -8.71
CA PRO A 428 -19.88 -16.35 -9.50
C PRO A 428 -19.55 -17.83 -9.76
N VAL A 429 -18.79 -18.44 -8.86
CA VAL A 429 -18.31 -19.82 -8.98
C VAL A 429 -19.44 -20.82 -8.71
N GLN A 430 -19.50 -21.83 -9.56
CA GLN A 430 -20.46 -22.94 -9.51
C GLN A 430 -20.60 -23.51 -8.10
N ARG A 431 -21.86 -23.73 -7.66
CA ARG A 431 -22.28 -24.25 -6.34
C ARG A 431 -21.42 -25.42 -5.80
N TRP A 432 -20.89 -26.27 -6.68
CA TRP A 432 -20.00 -27.38 -6.32
C TRP A 432 -18.63 -26.93 -5.77
N ARG A 433 -18.00 -25.93 -6.37
CA ARG A 433 -16.71 -25.39 -5.91
C ARG A 433 -16.85 -24.72 -4.53
N ARG A 434 -17.97 -24.05 -4.25
CA ARG A 434 -18.27 -23.49 -2.91
C ARG A 434 -18.32 -24.56 -1.83
N LYS A 435 -19.01 -25.68 -2.10
CA LYS A 435 -19.09 -26.80 -1.14
C LYS A 435 -17.69 -27.35 -0.83
N ARG A 436 -16.87 -27.55 -1.87
CA ARG A 436 -15.49 -28.06 -1.71
C ARG A 436 -14.60 -27.07 -0.96
N LEU A 437 -14.73 -25.77 -1.23
CA LEU A 437 -14.00 -24.73 -0.51
C LEU A 437 -14.40 -24.70 0.97
N ARG A 438 -15.70 -24.75 1.28
CA ARG A 438 -16.19 -24.79 2.67
C ARG A 438 -15.65 -26.00 3.43
N THR A 439 -15.64 -27.18 2.81
CA THR A 439 -15.04 -28.38 3.42
C THR A 439 -13.53 -28.24 3.66
N LYS A 440 -12.80 -27.54 2.78
CA LYS A 440 -11.37 -27.26 3.00
C LYS A 440 -11.17 -26.22 4.11
N LEU A 441 -11.94 -25.13 4.11
CA LEU A 441 -11.86 -24.07 5.12
C LEU A 441 -12.33 -24.53 6.51
N SER A 442 -13.05 -25.65 6.62
CA SER A 442 -13.47 -26.23 7.90
C SER A 442 -12.43 -27.14 8.57
N SER A 443 -11.37 -27.56 7.87
CA SER A 443 -10.27 -28.34 8.48
C SER A 443 -8.95 -27.57 8.46
N GLN A 444 -8.05 -27.83 9.41
CA GLN A 444 -6.76 -27.13 9.49
C GLN A 444 -5.86 -27.57 8.32
N ASP A 445 -5.87 -28.87 8.01
CA ASP A 445 -5.17 -29.44 6.87
C ASP A 445 -5.68 -28.89 5.53
N GLY A 446 -6.99 -28.62 5.44
CA GLY A 446 -7.58 -28.02 4.24
C GLY A 446 -7.11 -26.59 4.02
N CYS A 447 -7.00 -25.79 5.08
CA CYS A 447 -6.40 -24.45 5.02
C CYS A 447 -4.91 -24.52 4.68
N ARG A 448 -4.13 -25.39 5.35
CA ARG A 448 -2.70 -25.59 5.05
C ARG A 448 -2.47 -26.01 3.60
N ALA A 449 -3.32 -26.89 3.05
CA ALA A 449 -3.23 -27.30 1.64
C ALA A 449 -3.54 -26.17 0.66
N LEU A 450 -4.46 -25.26 0.98
CA LEU A 450 -4.75 -24.07 0.16
C LEU A 450 -3.59 -23.08 0.20
N LEU A 451 -3.00 -22.85 1.38
CA LEU A 451 -1.81 -22.01 1.53
C LEU A 451 -0.62 -22.61 0.77
N ALA A 452 -0.32 -23.90 0.96
CA ALA A 452 0.75 -24.58 0.25
C ALA A 452 0.56 -24.50 -1.28
N GLN A 453 -0.68 -24.61 -1.77
CA GLN A 453 -0.96 -24.45 -3.21
C GLN A 453 -0.65 -23.04 -3.72
N ALA A 454 -0.88 -22.00 -2.90
CA ALA A 454 -0.55 -20.61 -3.23
C ALA A 454 0.95 -20.30 -3.08
N ILE A 455 1.64 -20.96 -2.15
CA ILE A 455 3.08 -20.80 -1.88
C ILE A 455 3.94 -21.56 -2.90
N MET A 456 3.50 -22.73 -3.39
CA MET A 456 4.26 -23.62 -4.28
C MET A 456 4.92 -22.95 -5.50
N PRO A 457 4.29 -22.00 -6.22
CA PRO A 457 4.95 -21.29 -7.32
C PRO A 457 6.24 -20.57 -6.89
N PHE A 458 6.27 -20.04 -5.67
CA PHE A 458 7.42 -19.34 -5.12
C PHE A 458 8.49 -20.31 -4.62
N GLU A 459 8.12 -21.43 -4.01
CA GLU A 459 9.06 -22.51 -3.65
C GLU A 459 9.78 -23.06 -4.89
N ARG A 460 9.07 -23.16 -6.02
CA ARG A 460 9.69 -23.56 -7.30
C ARG A 460 10.65 -22.51 -7.85
N ARG A 461 10.39 -21.23 -7.59
CA ARG A 461 11.24 -20.11 -8.03
C ARG A 461 12.47 -19.93 -7.13
N TYR A 462 12.30 -20.19 -5.83
CA TYR A 462 13.32 -20.07 -4.80
C TYR A 462 13.43 -21.41 -4.03
N PRO A 463 13.98 -22.45 -4.65
CA PRO A 463 14.17 -23.73 -3.98
C PRO A 463 15.10 -23.54 -2.78
N ASP A 464 14.79 -24.23 -1.68
CA ASP A 464 15.53 -24.15 -0.42
C ASP A 464 15.76 -22.70 0.04
N PHE A 465 14.71 -21.87 -0.06
CA PHE A 465 14.75 -20.43 0.25
C PHE A 465 15.51 -20.12 1.54
N GLU A 466 15.26 -20.86 2.62
CA GLU A 466 15.91 -20.66 3.91
C GLU A 466 17.44 -20.80 3.81
N ALA A 467 17.91 -21.91 3.23
CA ALA A 467 19.33 -22.18 3.06
C ALA A 467 19.98 -21.24 2.04
N GLY A 468 19.29 -20.93 0.95
CA GLY A 468 19.78 -20.01 -0.08
C GLY A 468 19.87 -18.56 0.42
N PHE A 469 18.92 -18.11 1.24
CA PHE A 469 19.00 -16.78 1.87
C PHE A 469 20.13 -16.74 2.88
N ALA A 470 20.24 -17.73 3.78
CA ALA A 470 21.33 -17.81 4.76
C ALA A 470 22.73 -17.86 4.09
N ALA A 471 22.85 -18.56 2.96
CA ALA A 471 24.08 -18.65 2.18
C ALA A 471 24.33 -17.43 1.26
N ALA A 472 23.51 -16.38 1.37
CA ALA A 472 23.54 -15.18 0.53
C ALA A 472 23.44 -15.46 -0.99
N GLN A 473 22.86 -16.61 -1.38
CA GLN A 473 22.52 -16.94 -2.76
C GLN A 473 21.32 -16.12 -3.24
N TYR A 474 20.41 -15.81 -2.33
CA TYR A 474 19.30 -14.89 -2.56
C TYR A 474 19.60 -13.56 -1.87
N ARG A 475 19.71 -12.48 -2.66
CA ARG A 475 19.86 -11.10 -2.19
C ARG A 475 18.73 -10.26 -2.73
N PHE A 476 17.91 -9.69 -1.86
CA PHE A 476 16.78 -8.82 -2.24
C PHE A 476 17.03 -7.34 -1.94
N ASP A 477 18.17 -7.01 -1.30
CA ASP A 477 18.69 -5.66 -1.12
C ASP A 477 19.45 -5.14 -2.34
N THR A 478 19.93 -6.05 -3.20
CA THR A 478 20.45 -5.70 -4.52
C THR A 478 19.34 -5.12 -5.38
N PRO A 479 19.51 -3.92 -5.97
CA PRO A 479 18.46 -3.27 -6.76
C PRO A 479 17.92 -4.12 -7.91
N SER A 480 18.64 -5.14 -8.36
CA SER A 480 18.22 -6.07 -9.40
C SER A 480 16.89 -6.77 -9.09
N THR A 481 16.57 -7.06 -7.83
CA THR A 481 15.28 -7.68 -7.43
C THR A 481 14.14 -6.66 -7.33
N VAL A 482 14.45 -5.39 -7.05
CA VAL A 482 13.46 -4.28 -7.08
C VAL A 482 12.87 -4.13 -8.50
N PHE A 483 13.65 -4.47 -9.52
CA PHE A 483 13.20 -4.45 -10.91
C PHE A 483 12.58 -5.76 -11.39
N ASP A 484 12.46 -6.82 -10.56
CA ASP A 484 11.70 -8.01 -10.95
C ASP A 484 10.19 -7.73 -11.07
N ILE A 485 9.66 -6.76 -10.31
CA ILE A 485 8.29 -6.22 -10.49
C ILE A 485 8.11 -5.63 -11.90
N VAL A 486 9.19 -5.05 -12.43
CA VAL A 486 9.24 -4.40 -13.74
C VAL A 486 9.55 -5.41 -14.86
N ARG A 487 10.25 -6.50 -14.53
CA ARG A 487 10.73 -7.53 -15.46
C ARG A 487 9.61 -8.40 -16.04
N GLU A 488 8.46 -8.45 -15.38
CA GLU A 488 7.33 -9.26 -15.83
C GLU A 488 6.22 -8.43 -16.51
N PRO A 489 6.37 -8.06 -17.79
CA PRO A 489 5.25 -8.08 -18.70
C PRO A 489 5.24 -9.45 -19.39
N HIS A 490 5.32 -10.55 -18.65
CA HIS A 490 4.57 -11.72 -19.11
C HIS A 490 3.10 -11.41 -18.84
N ARG A 491 2.55 -10.47 -19.61
CA ARG A 491 1.12 -10.41 -19.88
C ARG A 491 0.76 -11.86 -20.23
N PRO A 492 -0.03 -12.59 -19.42
CA PRO A 492 -0.86 -13.61 -20.04
C PRO A 492 -1.55 -12.86 -21.17
N PRO A 493 -1.41 -13.30 -22.43
CA PRO A 493 -1.85 -12.51 -23.57
C PRO A 493 -3.25 -12.01 -23.25
N THR A 494 -3.44 -10.69 -23.35
CA THR A 494 -4.65 -10.06 -22.78
C THR A 494 -5.88 -10.85 -23.25
N HIS A 495 -6.97 -10.83 -22.49
CA HIS A 495 -8.21 -11.48 -22.94
C HIS A 495 -8.59 -11.08 -24.39
N GLN A 496 -8.13 -9.91 -24.88
CA GLN A 496 -8.14 -9.51 -26.29
C GLN A 496 -7.17 -10.28 -27.20
N GLU A 497 -5.90 -10.49 -26.86
CA GLU A 497 -4.95 -11.29 -27.66
C GLU A 497 -5.30 -12.80 -27.70
N ILE A 498 -5.76 -13.38 -26.58
CA ILE A 498 -6.24 -14.76 -26.53
C ILE A 498 -7.58 -14.88 -27.26
N SER A 499 -8.54 -13.97 -27.03
CA SER A 499 -9.82 -14.01 -27.74
C SER A 499 -9.67 -13.73 -29.22
N SER A 500 -8.68 -12.95 -29.65
CA SER A 500 -8.44 -12.64 -31.06
C SER A 500 -7.66 -13.74 -31.80
N ARG A 501 -6.63 -14.36 -31.21
CA ARG A 501 -6.02 -15.59 -31.76
C ARG A 501 -7.04 -16.73 -31.80
N ASN A 502 -7.88 -16.84 -30.76
CA ASN A 502 -8.97 -17.81 -30.76
C ASN A 502 -10.09 -17.44 -31.73
N ALA A 503 -10.39 -16.15 -31.93
CA ALA A 503 -11.35 -15.67 -32.91
C ALA A 503 -10.83 -15.96 -34.32
N TYR A 504 -9.57 -15.67 -34.64
CA TYR A 504 -8.96 -16.02 -35.92
C TYR A 504 -8.97 -17.53 -36.15
N ARG A 505 -8.57 -18.35 -35.16
CA ARG A 505 -8.68 -19.82 -35.27
C ARG A 505 -10.13 -20.30 -35.41
N LEU A 506 -11.09 -19.66 -34.73
CA LEU A 506 -12.52 -19.92 -34.87
C LEU A 506 -13.05 -19.49 -36.24
N TYR A 507 -12.59 -18.35 -36.78
CA TYR A 507 -12.97 -17.82 -38.08
C TYR A 507 -12.36 -18.64 -39.20
N ALA A 508 -11.06 -18.97 -39.12
CA ALA A 508 -10.38 -19.89 -40.03
C ALA A 508 -11.02 -21.28 -39.98
N GLY A 509 -11.34 -21.80 -38.78
CA GLY A 509 -12.04 -23.06 -38.60
C GLY A 509 -13.46 -23.05 -39.17
N ARG A 510 -14.23 -21.96 -38.95
CA ARG A 510 -15.58 -21.79 -39.53
C ARG A 510 -15.53 -21.60 -41.04
N TYR A 511 -14.54 -20.88 -41.55
CA TYR A 511 -14.29 -20.67 -42.96
C TYR A 511 -13.96 -22.02 -43.62
N TRP A 512 -13.01 -22.78 -43.05
CA TRP A 512 -12.62 -24.09 -43.55
C TRP A 512 -13.78 -25.11 -43.50
N ARG A 513 -14.56 -25.14 -42.42
CA ARG A 513 -15.76 -26.01 -42.35
C ARG A 513 -16.87 -25.62 -43.31
N ARG A 514 -17.01 -24.33 -43.66
CA ARG A 514 -18.09 -23.86 -44.55
C ARG A 514 -17.70 -23.86 -46.02
N LEU A 515 -16.43 -23.65 -46.34
CA LEU A 515 -15.90 -23.82 -47.68
C LEU A 515 -15.47 -25.28 -47.89
N VAL A 516 -14.49 -25.82 -47.21
CA VAL A 516 -13.82 -27.05 -47.66
C VAL A 516 -14.63 -28.33 -47.41
N LEU A 517 -15.41 -28.41 -46.33
CA LEU A 517 -16.14 -29.64 -45.99
C LEU A 517 -17.29 -30.01 -46.96
N PRO A 518 -18.17 -29.07 -47.37
CA PRO A 518 -19.26 -29.37 -48.30
C PRO A 518 -18.86 -29.97 -49.67
N PRO A 519 -17.81 -29.51 -50.38
CA PRO A 519 -17.40 -30.08 -51.66
C PRO A 519 -16.72 -31.43 -51.48
N LEU A 520 -16.04 -31.67 -50.35
CA LEU A 520 -15.57 -33.00 -49.99
C LEU A 520 -16.74 -33.97 -49.79
N ALA A 521 -17.74 -33.57 -49.01
CA ALA A 521 -18.94 -34.39 -48.79
C ALA A 521 -19.70 -34.64 -50.11
N PHE A 522 -19.86 -33.61 -50.95
CA PHE A 522 -20.47 -33.74 -52.26
C PHE A 522 -19.67 -34.67 -53.18
N GLY A 523 -18.34 -34.55 -53.18
CA GLY A 523 -17.46 -35.44 -53.94
C GLY A 523 -17.58 -36.90 -53.52
N VAL A 524 -17.70 -37.18 -52.22
CA VAL A 524 -17.94 -38.53 -51.69
C VAL A 524 -19.30 -39.05 -52.15
N VAL A 525 -20.36 -38.25 -52.10
CA VAL A 525 -21.69 -38.65 -52.58
C VAL A 525 -21.67 -38.97 -54.08
N VAL A 526 -21.03 -38.13 -54.89
CA VAL A 526 -20.87 -38.36 -56.34
C VAL A 526 -20.08 -39.65 -56.60
N LEU A 527 -18.99 -39.88 -55.86
CA LEU A 527 -18.20 -41.11 -55.96
C LEU A 527 -19.04 -42.35 -55.64
N VAL A 528 -19.81 -42.33 -54.55
CA VAL A 528 -20.70 -43.43 -54.15
C VAL A 528 -21.76 -43.69 -55.23
N ILE A 529 -22.36 -42.65 -55.80
CA ILE A 529 -23.33 -42.79 -56.90
C ILE A 529 -22.66 -43.42 -58.12
N LEU A 530 -21.45 -42.99 -58.49
CA LEU A 530 -20.70 -43.56 -59.61
C LEU A 530 -20.36 -45.05 -59.39
N VAL A 531 -19.94 -45.43 -58.19
CA VAL A 531 -19.65 -46.82 -57.83
C VAL A 531 -20.90 -47.69 -57.87
N LEU A 532 -22.02 -47.20 -57.33
CA LEU A 532 -23.31 -47.90 -57.36
C LEU A 532 -23.87 -48.02 -58.79
N ALA A 533 -23.68 -47.00 -59.62
CA ALA A 533 -24.07 -47.02 -61.03
C ALA A 533 -23.23 -48.02 -61.85
N ALA A 534 -21.92 -48.13 -61.57
CA ALA A 534 -21.04 -49.08 -62.25
C ALA A 534 -21.42 -50.55 -61.98
N GLY A 535 -22.04 -50.85 -60.84
CA GLY A 535 -22.54 -52.19 -60.50
C GLY A 535 -23.94 -52.52 -61.02
N SER A 536 -24.65 -51.54 -61.59
CA SER A 536 -26.04 -51.69 -62.04
C SER A 536 -26.12 -51.82 -63.56
N THR A 537 -26.50 -52.99 -64.05
CA THR A 537 -26.71 -53.24 -65.49
C THR A 537 -28.06 -52.74 -66.01
N THR A 538 -28.93 -52.22 -65.14
CA THR A 538 -30.34 -51.90 -65.47
C THR A 538 -30.71 -50.43 -65.36
N LEU A 539 -29.86 -49.58 -64.77
CA LEU A 539 -30.09 -48.12 -64.77
C LEU A 539 -29.55 -47.50 -66.07
N SER A 540 -30.44 -46.85 -66.84
CA SER A 540 -30.03 -46.08 -68.01
C SER A 540 -29.07 -44.97 -67.62
N TRP A 541 -27.82 -45.08 -68.10
CA TRP A 541 -26.74 -44.09 -67.91
C TRP A 541 -27.16 -42.65 -68.20
N ILE A 542 -28.17 -42.47 -69.06
CA ILE A 542 -28.72 -41.17 -69.44
C ILE A 542 -29.43 -40.51 -68.24
N VAL A 543 -30.23 -41.25 -67.48
CA VAL A 543 -30.97 -40.71 -66.32
C VAL A 543 -30.01 -40.36 -65.18
N THR A 544 -29.03 -41.23 -64.93
CA THR A 544 -27.98 -41.00 -63.93
C THR A 544 -27.12 -39.78 -64.31
N GLY A 545 -26.77 -39.64 -65.59
CA GLY A 545 -26.02 -38.49 -66.09
C GLY A 545 -26.76 -37.16 -65.93
N LEU A 546 -28.05 -37.13 -66.25
CA LEU A 546 -28.88 -35.93 -66.08
C LEU A 546 -29.08 -35.55 -64.61
N ALA A 547 -29.31 -36.53 -63.73
CA ALA A 547 -29.43 -36.30 -62.29
C ALA A 547 -28.12 -35.77 -61.68
N LEU A 548 -26.97 -36.33 -62.08
CA LEU A 548 -25.65 -35.85 -61.66
C LEU A 548 -25.37 -34.44 -62.18
N GLY A 549 -25.74 -34.14 -63.43
CA GLY A 549 -25.61 -32.80 -64.00
C GLY A 549 -26.43 -31.76 -63.24
N ALA A 550 -27.70 -32.05 -62.96
CA ALA A 550 -28.57 -31.16 -62.19
C ALA A 550 -28.07 -30.96 -60.74
N ALA A 551 -27.63 -32.03 -60.07
CA ALA A 551 -27.04 -31.96 -58.74
C ALA A 551 -25.75 -31.13 -58.74
N GLY A 552 -24.90 -31.28 -59.76
CA GLY A 552 -23.69 -30.49 -59.97
C GLY A 552 -23.98 -28.99 -60.15
N CYS A 553 -24.99 -28.64 -60.95
CA CYS A 553 -25.41 -27.25 -61.14
C CYS A 553 -25.98 -26.62 -59.86
N LEU A 554 -26.84 -27.34 -59.13
CA LEU A 554 -27.40 -26.87 -57.86
C LEU A 554 -26.30 -26.71 -56.80
N PHE A 555 -25.37 -27.66 -56.72
CA PHE A 555 -24.22 -27.56 -55.84
C PHE A 555 -23.33 -26.38 -56.22
N GLY A 556 -23.03 -26.19 -57.51
CA GLY A 556 -22.25 -25.08 -58.02
C GLY A 556 -22.89 -23.72 -57.72
N TRP A 557 -24.20 -23.58 -57.89
CA TRP A 557 -24.93 -22.37 -57.54
C TRP A 557 -24.95 -22.09 -56.03
N TRP A 558 -25.21 -23.12 -55.21
CA TRP A 558 -25.14 -23.03 -53.75
C TRP A 558 -23.72 -22.68 -53.27
N TRP A 559 -22.70 -23.24 -53.92
CA TRP A 559 -21.29 -22.95 -53.67
C TRP A 559 -20.93 -21.50 -54.02
N VAL A 560 -21.33 -21.01 -55.19
CA VAL A 560 -21.08 -19.62 -55.61
C VAL A 560 -21.76 -18.62 -54.68
N THR A 561 -22.99 -18.88 -54.25
CA THR A 561 -23.69 -17.99 -53.31
C THR A 561 -23.03 -17.98 -51.92
N ARG A 562 -22.57 -19.14 -51.43
CA ARG A 562 -21.80 -19.25 -50.19
C ARG A 562 -20.41 -18.61 -50.28
N THR A 563 -19.71 -18.75 -51.39
CA THR A 563 -18.38 -18.13 -51.60
C THR A 563 -18.46 -16.62 -51.73
N ARG A 564 -19.54 -16.07 -52.32
CA ARG A 564 -19.79 -14.61 -52.32
C ARG A 564 -20.01 -14.07 -50.90
N ALA A 565 -20.77 -14.78 -50.07
CA ALA A 565 -20.88 -14.43 -48.64
C ALA A 565 -19.52 -14.55 -47.94
N ALA A 566 -18.74 -15.60 -48.25
CA ALA A 566 -17.39 -15.77 -47.71
C ALA A 566 -16.39 -14.69 -48.18
N ALA A 567 -16.59 -14.11 -49.37
CA ALA A 567 -15.77 -13.01 -49.88
C ALA A 567 -16.00 -11.71 -49.09
N ALA A 568 -17.25 -11.44 -48.65
CA ALA A 568 -17.55 -10.36 -47.72
C ALA A 568 -16.85 -10.59 -46.36
N TRP A 569 -16.83 -11.84 -45.89
CA TRP A 569 -16.09 -12.22 -44.68
C TRP A 569 -14.57 -12.12 -44.87
N SER A 570 -14.04 -12.41 -46.06
CA SER A 570 -12.62 -12.23 -46.35
C SER A 570 -12.21 -10.77 -46.34
N ARG A 571 -13.09 -9.87 -46.81
CA ARG A 571 -12.88 -8.41 -46.75
C ARG A 571 -12.89 -7.93 -45.30
N ALA A 572 -13.82 -8.39 -44.48
CA ALA A 572 -13.82 -8.14 -43.03
C ALA A 572 -12.53 -8.66 -42.37
N SER A 573 -12.07 -9.87 -42.73
CA SER A 573 -10.82 -10.42 -42.18
C SER A 573 -9.56 -9.71 -42.66
N ARG A 574 -9.58 -9.05 -43.83
CA ARG A 574 -8.49 -8.19 -44.29
C ARG A 574 -8.47 -6.87 -43.54
N ALA A 575 -9.63 -6.26 -43.28
CA ALA A 575 -9.72 -5.10 -42.41
C ALA A 575 -9.23 -5.43 -40.98
N ASP A 576 -9.61 -6.60 -40.45
CA ASP A 576 -9.06 -7.09 -39.18
C ASP A 576 -7.53 -7.29 -39.27
N ARG A 577 -7.02 -7.84 -40.39
CA ARG A 577 -5.58 -8.00 -40.62
C ARG A 577 -4.82 -6.67 -40.71
N GLU A 578 -5.38 -5.66 -41.36
CA GLU A 578 -4.79 -4.31 -41.41
C GLU A 578 -4.78 -3.69 -40.00
N ILE A 579 -5.82 -3.92 -39.20
CA ILE A 579 -5.82 -3.60 -37.76
C ILE A 579 -4.73 -4.40 -37.02
N PHE A 580 -4.47 -5.66 -37.39
CA PHE A 580 -3.38 -6.46 -36.82
C PHE A 580 -1.98 -6.02 -37.26
N GLU A 581 -1.78 -5.58 -38.50
CA GLU A 581 -0.51 -4.99 -38.95
C GLU A 581 -0.25 -3.65 -38.22
N ALA A 582 -1.32 -2.90 -37.88
CA ALA A 582 -1.25 -1.76 -36.95
C ALA A 582 -1.07 -2.17 -35.48
N LEU A 583 -1.42 -3.39 -35.09
CA LEU A 583 -1.05 -3.97 -33.79
C LEU A 583 0.40 -4.51 -33.79
N ASP A 584 0.96 -4.87 -34.95
CA ASP A 584 2.35 -5.29 -35.10
C ASP A 584 3.30 -4.09 -34.97
N THR A 585 2.85 -2.87 -35.30
CA THR A 585 3.54 -1.64 -34.89
C THR A 585 3.53 -1.42 -33.36
N LEU A 586 2.61 -2.01 -32.58
CA LEU A 586 2.75 -2.06 -31.11
C LEU A 586 3.80 -3.07 -30.66
N HIS A 587 4.24 -3.98 -31.54
CA HIS A 587 5.39 -4.82 -31.27
C HIS A 587 6.68 -3.98 -31.27
N GLU A 588 6.71 -2.81 -31.92
CA GLU A 588 7.77 -1.81 -31.73
C GLU A 588 7.73 -1.20 -30.31
N ASP A 589 6.59 -1.15 -29.62
CA ASP A 589 6.53 -0.75 -28.20
C ASP A 589 7.08 -1.81 -27.25
N ALA A 590 7.05 -3.10 -27.63
CA ALA A 590 7.83 -4.11 -26.90
C ALA A 590 9.34 -3.81 -26.97
N SER A 591 9.80 -3.11 -28.02
CA SER A 591 11.19 -2.63 -28.13
C SER A 591 11.49 -1.43 -27.22
N THR A 592 10.50 -0.63 -26.85
CA THR A 592 10.69 0.51 -25.94
C THR A 592 10.69 0.06 -24.48
N HIS A 593 9.84 -0.89 -24.11
CA HIS A 593 9.90 -1.54 -22.79
C HIS A 593 11.23 -2.27 -22.58
N GLY A 594 11.68 -3.09 -23.54
CA GLY A 594 12.96 -3.78 -23.42
C GLY A 594 14.15 -2.81 -23.24
N ARG A 595 14.12 -1.66 -23.92
CA ARG A 595 15.13 -0.60 -23.74
C ARG A 595 15.04 0.08 -22.38
N ALA A 596 13.84 0.44 -21.93
CA ALA A 596 13.63 1.04 -20.61
C ALA A 596 14.06 0.09 -19.49
N PHE A 597 13.69 -1.18 -19.60
CA PHE A 597 14.13 -2.23 -18.69
C PHE A 597 15.66 -2.38 -18.69
N GLY A 598 16.29 -2.35 -19.86
CA GLY A 598 17.76 -2.40 -19.98
C GLY A 598 18.46 -1.24 -19.25
N ILE A 599 17.89 -0.03 -19.29
CA ILE A 599 18.39 1.13 -18.53
C ILE A 599 18.26 0.90 -17.02
N LEU A 600 17.10 0.43 -16.57
CA LEU A 600 16.88 0.12 -15.16
C LEU A 600 17.78 -1.02 -14.67
N GLN A 601 18.02 -2.04 -15.50
CA GLN A 601 18.96 -3.10 -15.21
C GLN A 601 20.39 -2.58 -15.09
N ALA A 602 20.81 -1.65 -15.96
CA ALA A 602 22.12 -1.02 -15.88
C ALA A 602 22.28 -0.17 -14.60
N PHE A 603 21.23 0.53 -14.15
CA PHE A 603 21.22 1.15 -12.82
C PHE A 603 21.32 0.10 -11.73
N ALA A 604 20.62 -1.03 -11.89
CA ALA A 604 20.59 -2.05 -10.86
C ALA A 604 21.94 -2.75 -10.64
N THR A 605 22.65 -3.02 -11.74
CA THR A 605 23.93 -3.71 -11.74
C THR A 605 25.09 -2.76 -11.46
N ASP A 606 25.15 -1.63 -12.16
CA ASP A 606 26.33 -0.75 -12.19
C ASP A 606 26.08 0.60 -11.49
N ARG A 607 24.88 0.85 -10.95
CA ARG A 607 24.46 2.16 -10.42
C ARG A 607 24.57 3.29 -11.44
N ARG A 608 24.47 2.98 -12.74
CA ARG A 608 24.45 4.01 -13.79
C ARG A 608 23.25 4.94 -13.61
N PRO A 609 23.46 6.25 -13.49
CA PRO A 609 22.37 7.19 -13.28
C PRO A 609 21.44 7.19 -14.50
N PHE A 610 20.15 7.34 -14.24
CA PHE A 610 19.13 7.50 -15.27
C PHE A 610 18.18 8.64 -14.92
N ALA A 611 17.54 9.23 -15.93
CA ALA A 611 16.49 10.22 -15.78
C ALA A 611 15.11 9.55 -15.95
N LEU A 612 14.16 9.98 -15.12
CA LEU A 612 12.76 9.59 -15.22
C LEU A 612 11.96 10.77 -15.75
N PHE A 613 11.27 10.58 -16.87
CA PHE A 613 10.25 11.50 -17.36
C PHE A 613 8.87 11.00 -16.94
N LEU A 614 8.11 11.83 -16.23
CA LEU A 614 6.71 11.57 -15.89
C LEU A 614 5.86 12.58 -16.66
N ARG A 615 4.98 12.05 -17.50
CA ARG A 615 3.96 12.85 -18.19
C ARG A 615 2.67 12.65 -17.42
N SER A 616 2.06 13.77 -17.01
CA SER A 616 0.77 13.76 -16.32
C SER A 616 -0.18 12.72 -16.93
N PHE A 617 -0.48 11.65 -16.18
CA PHE A 617 -1.27 10.50 -16.64
C PHE A 617 -2.77 10.81 -16.86
N GLU A 618 -3.13 12.08 -16.99
CA GLU A 618 -4.49 12.57 -17.20
C GLU A 618 -5.11 12.02 -18.50
N ILE A 619 -4.31 11.91 -19.58
CA ILE A 619 -4.80 11.36 -20.87
C ILE A 619 -5.21 9.89 -20.72
N GLU A 620 -4.54 9.12 -19.86
CA GLU A 620 -4.85 7.70 -19.64
C GLU A 620 -6.07 7.54 -18.71
N ALA A 621 -6.15 8.35 -17.65
CA ALA A 621 -7.28 8.35 -16.71
C ALA A 621 -8.60 8.84 -17.34
N GLN A 622 -8.55 9.86 -18.22
CA GLN A 622 -9.72 10.33 -18.96
C GLN A 622 -10.26 9.27 -19.92
N GLN A 623 -9.40 8.44 -20.52
CA GLN A 623 -9.84 7.33 -21.38
C GLN A 623 -10.57 6.22 -20.59
N ILE A 624 -10.14 5.97 -19.35
CA ILE A 624 -10.81 5.02 -18.44
C ILE A 624 -12.16 5.57 -17.96
N SER A 625 -12.24 6.86 -17.62
CA SER A 625 -13.51 7.51 -17.24
C SER A 625 -14.52 7.54 -18.39
N ALA A 626 -14.06 7.73 -19.63
CA ALA A 626 -14.92 7.61 -20.80
C ALA A 626 -15.44 6.18 -21.03
N ALA A 627 -14.67 5.15 -20.63
CA ALA A 627 -15.10 3.75 -20.65
C ALA A 627 -16.12 3.41 -19.53
N GLY A 628 -16.19 4.24 -18.48
CA GLY A 628 -17.16 4.15 -17.38
C GLY A 628 -18.54 4.75 -17.69
N MET A 629 -18.73 5.43 -18.83
CA MET A 629 -20.05 5.86 -19.28
C MET A 629 -20.94 4.64 -19.56
N SER A 630 -22.07 4.57 -18.86
CA SER A 630 -23.01 3.44 -18.86
C SER A 630 -23.41 3.02 -20.28
N PRO A 631 -23.53 1.71 -20.61
CA PRO A 631 -23.85 1.21 -21.96
C PRO A 631 -25.29 1.49 -22.44
N ARG A 632 -25.99 2.46 -21.85
CA ARG A 632 -27.39 2.78 -22.17
C ARG A 632 -27.58 3.66 -23.41
N PHE A 633 -26.51 4.23 -23.95
CA PHE A 633 -26.59 4.98 -25.20
C PHE A 633 -25.88 4.22 -26.32
N THR A 634 -26.58 3.26 -26.93
CA THR A 634 -26.24 2.81 -28.27
C THR A 634 -26.70 3.89 -29.25
N PRO A 635 -25.80 4.69 -29.85
CA PRO A 635 -26.20 5.68 -30.83
C PRO A 635 -26.98 5.00 -31.95
N THR A 636 -28.08 5.61 -32.36
CA THR A 636 -28.89 5.11 -33.46
C THR A 636 -28.07 5.10 -34.74
N LYS A 637 -28.43 4.23 -35.70
CA LYS A 637 -27.77 4.19 -37.02
C LYS A 637 -27.71 5.57 -37.69
N ALA A 638 -28.73 6.41 -37.46
CA ALA A 638 -28.80 7.77 -37.98
C ALA A 638 -27.78 8.71 -37.31
N GLU A 639 -27.56 8.59 -36.00
CA GLU A 639 -26.53 9.35 -35.26
C GLU A 639 -25.13 8.90 -35.67
N LEU A 640 -24.90 7.59 -35.84
CA LEU A 640 -23.62 7.08 -36.33
C LEU A 640 -23.30 7.59 -37.75
N LEU A 641 -24.30 7.63 -38.64
CA LEU A 641 -24.14 8.18 -39.99
C LEU A 641 -23.91 9.69 -39.97
N ARG A 642 -24.64 10.44 -39.12
CA ARG A 642 -24.46 11.89 -38.95
C ARG A 642 -23.06 12.20 -38.43
N ASN A 643 -22.59 11.49 -37.41
CA ASN A 643 -21.28 11.68 -36.79
C ASN A 643 -20.13 11.28 -37.73
N ALA A 644 -20.28 10.20 -38.51
CA ALA A 644 -19.31 9.83 -39.53
C ALA A 644 -19.21 10.89 -40.64
N THR A 645 -20.33 11.52 -41.00
CA THR A 645 -20.36 12.60 -42.00
C THR A 645 -19.68 13.87 -41.47
N VAL A 646 -19.92 14.22 -40.20
CA VAL A 646 -19.26 15.37 -39.53
C VAL A 646 -17.75 15.14 -39.40
N ALA A 647 -17.31 13.91 -39.15
CA ALA A 647 -15.89 13.54 -39.05
C ALA A 647 -15.18 13.31 -40.41
N GLY A 648 -15.88 13.49 -41.55
CA GLY A 648 -15.31 13.29 -42.88
C GLY A 648 -15.00 11.82 -43.23
N LEU A 649 -15.58 10.85 -42.51
CA LEU A 649 -15.36 9.42 -42.74
C LEU A 649 -16.25 8.89 -43.88
N PRO A 650 -15.79 7.90 -44.68
CA PRO A 650 -16.59 7.32 -45.76
C PRO A 650 -17.87 6.67 -45.24
N THR A 651 -19.04 7.09 -45.72
CA THR A 651 -20.37 6.66 -45.22
C THR A 651 -20.67 5.16 -45.37
N TYR A 652 -19.97 4.44 -46.26
CA TYR A 652 -20.19 3.01 -46.50
C TYR A 652 -19.74 2.11 -45.33
N THR A 653 -18.83 2.57 -44.46
CA THR A 653 -18.36 1.80 -43.29
C THR A 653 -19.39 1.82 -42.14
N ALA A 654 -20.13 2.92 -41.99
CA ALA A 654 -21.23 3.06 -41.03
C ALA A 654 -22.49 2.26 -41.46
N ASP A 655 -22.77 2.20 -42.76
CA ASP A 655 -23.99 1.57 -43.29
C ASP A 655 -24.01 0.03 -43.14
N ALA A 656 -22.83 -0.60 -43.06
CA ALA A 656 -22.64 -2.03 -42.85
C ALA A 656 -22.75 -2.49 -41.38
N GLY A 657 -23.02 -1.57 -40.43
CA GLY A 657 -23.12 -1.90 -39.00
C GLY A 657 -21.78 -2.23 -38.33
N HIS A 658 -20.66 -1.85 -38.95
CA HIS A 658 -19.31 -2.15 -38.47
C HIS A 658 -18.67 -1.05 -37.63
N VAL A 659 -19.31 0.11 -37.52
CA VAL A 659 -18.91 1.14 -36.55
C VAL A 659 -19.43 0.72 -35.17
N ARG A 660 -18.62 -0.07 -34.46
CA ARG A 660 -18.69 -0.10 -32.98
C ARG A 660 -18.17 1.24 -32.47
N ALA A 661 -18.68 1.70 -31.32
CA ALA A 661 -18.30 2.95 -30.65
C ALA A 661 -16.79 3.25 -30.58
N GLY A 662 -15.93 2.23 -30.71
CA GLY A 662 -14.46 2.39 -30.74
C GLY A 662 -13.89 3.23 -31.89
N SER A 663 -14.55 3.38 -33.05
CA SER A 663 -13.98 4.23 -34.12
C SER A 663 -14.15 5.73 -33.85
N PHE A 664 -15.11 6.13 -33.00
CA PHE A 664 -15.23 7.53 -32.57
C PHE A 664 -14.16 7.88 -31.53
N GLN A 665 -13.84 6.93 -30.63
CA GLN A 665 -12.68 7.03 -29.74
C GLN A 665 -11.35 7.17 -30.50
N SER A 666 -11.20 6.54 -31.67
CA SER A 666 -9.97 6.61 -32.49
C SER A 666 -9.69 8.00 -33.09
N GLY A 667 -10.73 8.85 -33.25
CA GLY A 667 -10.58 10.24 -33.70
C GLY A 667 -10.13 11.18 -32.58
N LEU A 668 -10.62 10.95 -31.36
CA LEU A 668 -10.24 11.70 -30.15
C LEU A 668 -8.84 11.30 -29.63
N THR A 669 -8.44 10.03 -29.75
CA THR A 669 -7.08 9.57 -29.37
C THR A 669 -5.97 10.13 -30.24
N ARG A 670 -6.26 10.50 -31.51
CA ARG A 670 -5.28 11.18 -32.38
C ARG A 670 -4.92 12.61 -31.94
N LEU A 671 -5.62 13.19 -30.97
CA LEU A 671 -5.27 14.49 -30.38
C LEU A 671 -4.12 14.38 -29.35
N GLY A 672 -3.78 13.16 -28.91
CA GLY A 672 -2.63 12.93 -28.04
C GLY A 672 -1.32 12.94 -28.83
N THR A 673 -0.89 14.08 -29.36
CA THR A 673 0.46 14.21 -29.93
C THR A 673 1.52 14.00 -28.85
N VAL A 674 2.69 13.46 -29.22
CA VAL A 674 3.88 13.45 -28.35
C VAL A 674 4.15 14.88 -27.91
N SER A 675 4.30 15.10 -26.60
CA SER A 675 4.55 16.44 -26.07
C SER A 675 5.79 17.06 -26.73
N ALA A 676 5.78 18.38 -26.92
CA ALA A 676 6.98 19.10 -27.33
C ALA A 676 8.12 18.92 -26.30
N VAL A 677 7.77 18.92 -25.00
CA VAL A 677 8.70 18.68 -23.90
C VAL A 677 9.33 17.29 -24.02
N GLU A 678 8.51 16.25 -24.19
CA GLU A 678 9.01 14.88 -24.34
C GLU A 678 9.94 14.72 -25.54
N ARG A 679 9.59 15.30 -26.71
CA ARG A 679 10.45 15.28 -27.90
C ARG A 679 11.78 15.98 -27.67
N TYR A 680 11.75 17.14 -27.01
CA TYR A 680 12.94 17.90 -26.67
C TYR A 680 13.84 17.10 -25.71
N LEU A 681 13.27 16.53 -24.65
CA LEU A 681 14.01 15.71 -23.68
C LEU A 681 14.58 14.44 -24.31
N ALA A 682 13.84 13.77 -25.20
CA ALA A 682 14.35 12.62 -25.94
C ALA A 682 15.52 12.95 -26.87
N ALA A 683 15.58 14.17 -27.41
CA ALA A 683 16.68 14.62 -28.25
C ALA A 683 17.92 15.05 -27.44
N THR A 684 17.73 15.58 -26.23
CA THR A 684 18.78 16.23 -25.44
C THR A 684 19.33 15.37 -24.30
N LEU A 685 18.47 14.67 -23.54
CA LEU A 685 18.89 13.89 -22.37
C LEU A 685 19.82 12.73 -22.70
N PRO A 686 19.62 11.90 -23.75
CA PRO A 686 20.44 10.71 -23.98
C PRO A 686 21.94 10.99 -24.16
N GLN A 687 22.31 12.22 -24.52
CA GLN A 687 23.71 12.67 -24.63
C GLN A 687 24.38 12.84 -23.26
N ARG A 688 23.59 12.90 -22.17
CA ARG A 688 24.02 13.19 -20.81
C ARG A 688 23.69 12.06 -19.85
N ILE A 689 22.46 11.57 -19.93
CA ILE A 689 21.92 10.57 -19.01
C ILE A 689 20.87 9.74 -19.75
N ALA A 690 20.88 8.42 -19.54
CA ALA A 690 19.85 7.56 -20.11
C ALA A 690 18.49 7.95 -19.52
N ALA A 691 17.47 8.14 -20.35
CA ALA A 691 16.15 8.56 -19.91
C ALA A 691 15.12 7.46 -20.17
N ILE A 692 14.18 7.30 -19.25
CA ILE A 692 13.00 6.44 -19.39
C ILE A 692 11.75 7.23 -19.07
N THR A 693 10.62 6.77 -19.58
CA THR A 693 9.30 7.21 -19.14
C THR A 693 8.47 5.99 -18.74
N VAL A 694 7.33 6.20 -18.10
CA VAL A 694 6.39 5.15 -17.70
C VAL A 694 5.12 5.28 -18.55
N SER A 695 4.51 4.15 -18.91
CA SER A 695 3.24 4.14 -19.65
C SER A 695 2.30 3.07 -19.11
N ASN A 696 1.00 3.34 -19.07
CA ASN A 696 0.02 2.33 -18.75
C ASN A 696 -0.43 1.60 -20.03
N PRO A 697 -0.17 0.30 -20.17
CA PRO A 697 -0.56 -0.44 -21.35
C PRO A 697 -2.09 -0.69 -21.40
N ALA A 698 -2.86 -0.29 -20.38
CA ALA A 698 -4.32 -0.22 -20.40
C ALA A 698 -4.85 1.06 -21.09
N ALA A 699 -4.02 2.10 -21.25
CA ALA A 699 -4.37 3.35 -21.95
C ALA A 699 -4.49 3.20 -23.49
N GLY A 700 -4.49 1.96 -23.97
CA GLY A 700 -4.88 1.62 -25.32
C GLY A 700 -3.74 1.67 -26.34
N PRO A 701 -3.90 0.93 -27.45
CA PRO A 701 -2.91 0.77 -28.52
C PRO A 701 -2.71 2.00 -29.42
N GLY A 702 -3.12 3.19 -28.99
CA GLY A 702 -3.24 4.38 -29.83
C GLY A 702 -2.29 5.52 -29.47
N GLU A 703 -1.47 5.38 -28.44
CA GLU A 703 -0.49 6.42 -28.13
C GLU A 703 0.54 6.52 -29.26
N PRO A 704 0.86 7.72 -29.75
CA PRO A 704 1.98 7.85 -30.66
C PRO A 704 3.25 7.35 -29.97
N THR A 705 4.12 6.76 -30.78
CA THR A 705 5.43 6.27 -30.37
C THR A 705 6.16 7.38 -29.59
N SER A 706 6.31 7.15 -28.30
CA SER A 706 7.10 8.03 -27.43
C SER A 706 8.52 8.06 -27.94
N SER A 707 9.13 9.24 -27.85
CA SER A 707 10.53 9.39 -28.23
C SER A 707 11.47 8.83 -27.16
N LEU A 708 10.96 8.59 -25.94
CA LEU A 708 11.69 7.97 -24.83
C LEU A 708 11.36 6.48 -24.70
N PRO A 709 12.31 5.64 -24.23
CA PRO A 709 12.02 4.27 -23.83
C PRO A 709 10.89 4.22 -22.77
N LYS A 710 9.78 3.57 -23.11
CA LYS A 710 8.58 3.46 -22.27
C LYS A 710 8.59 2.19 -21.43
N LEU A 711 8.52 2.36 -20.12
CA LEU A 711 8.33 1.27 -19.18
C LEU A 711 6.83 1.01 -18.99
N GLN A 712 6.34 -0.04 -19.64
CA GLN A 712 4.98 -0.52 -19.44
C GLN A 712 4.80 -1.15 -18.04
N LEU A 713 3.88 -0.61 -17.24
CA LEU A 713 3.54 -1.11 -15.91
C LEU A 713 2.05 -1.48 -15.82
N ALA A 714 1.70 -2.56 -15.11
CA ALA A 714 0.30 -2.93 -14.91
C ALA A 714 -0.39 -2.05 -13.85
N ASP A 715 -1.71 -1.83 -13.98
CA ASP A 715 -2.52 -1.00 -13.06
C ASP A 715 -2.36 -1.38 -11.58
N SER A 716 -2.29 -2.68 -11.28
CA SER A 716 -2.22 -3.21 -9.90
C SER A 716 -0.94 -2.82 -9.17
N ASP A 717 0.16 -2.69 -9.90
CA ASP A 717 1.51 -2.53 -9.32
C ASP A 717 2.13 -1.17 -9.67
N TRP A 718 1.42 -0.36 -10.46
CA TRP A 718 1.91 0.90 -11.01
C TRP A 718 2.41 1.85 -9.93
N GLY A 719 1.59 2.16 -8.92
CA GLY A 719 1.98 3.13 -7.88
C GLY A 719 3.25 2.71 -7.12
N ARG A 720 3.41 1.40 -6.84
CA ARG A 720 4.62 0.87 -6.20
C ARG A 720 5.83 0.95 -7.12
N ALA A 721 5.69 0.52 -8.37
CA ALA A 721 6.78 0.56 -9.34
C ALA A 721 7.22 2.00 -9.64
N VAL A 722 6.28 2.95 -9.79
CA VAL A 722 6.59 4.37 -9.98
C VAL A 722 7.31 4.95 -8.75
N ALA A 723 6.83 4.68 -7.53
CA ALA A 723 7.51 5.11 -6.30
C ALA A 723 8.95 4.57 -6.22
N LEU A 724 9.15 3.29 -6.58
CA LEU A 724 10.49 2.68 -6.64
C LEU A 724 11.38 3.38 -7.67
N ILE A 725 10.88 3.62 -8.88
CA ILE A 725 11.64 4.29 -9.95
C ILE A 725 11.95 5.75 -9.58
N ILE A 726 11.01 6.47 -8.97
CA ILE A 726 11.20 7.82 -8.42
C ILE A 726 12.32 7.81 -7.37
N SER A 727 12.29 6.86 -6.43
CA SER A 727 13.32 6.77 -5.38
C SER A 727 14.73 6.49 -5.95
N ALA A 728 14.80 5.86 -7.13
CA ALA A 728 16.04 5.44 -7.78
C ALA A 728 16.58 6.43 -8.84
N ALA A 729 15.72 7.17 -9.53
CA ALA A 729 16.09 8.07 -10.62
C ALA A 729 17.10 9.12 -10.15
N HIS A 730 18.04 9.54 -10.98
CA HIS A 730 19.00 10.61 -10.63
C HIS A 730 18.40 12.00 -10.85
N LEU A 731 17.64 12.13 -11.93
CA LEU A 731 16.91 13.32 -12.36
C LEU A 731 15.46 12.89 -12.63
N ILE A 732 14.50 13.66 -12.13
CA ILE A 732 13.08 13.47 -12.45
C ILE A 732 12.60 14.72 -13.19
N VAL A 733 11.92 14.54 -14.31
CA VAL A 733 11.25 15.64 -15.03
C VAL A 733 9.77 15.32 -15.08
N VAL A 734 8.94 16.18 -14.49
CA VAL A 734 7.48 16.03 -14.47
C VAL A 734 6.88 17.07 -15.38
N GLU A 735 6.27 16.65 -16.48
CA GLU A 735 5.42 17.53 -17.29
C GLU A 735 4.05 17.65 -16.60
N CYS A 736 3.84 18.79 -15.95
CA CYS A 736 2.64 19.13 -15.20
C CYS A 736 1.84 20.16 -16.00
N ALA A 737 1.12 19.69 -17.02
CA ALA A 737 0.22 20.55 -17.79
C ALA A 737 -0.95 21.03 -16.93
N THR A 738 -1.47 20.13 -16.09
CA THR A 738 -2.72 20.27 -15.34
C THR A 738 -2.53 19.63 -13.97
N LEU A 739 -3.31 20.05 -12.97
CA LEU A 739 -3.24 19.51 -11.61
C LEU A 739 -4.29 18.42 -11.40
N ALA A 740 -4.32 17.44 -12.31
CA ALA A 740 -5.24 16.31 -12.22
C ALA A 740 -4.88 15.38 -11.06
N PRO A 741 -5.82 14.59 -10.50
CA PRO A 741 -5.56 13.72 -9.35
C PRO A 741 -4.38 12.76 -9.53
N GLY A 742 -4.19 12.22 -10.73
CA GLY A 742 -3.03 11.37 -11.04
C GLY A 742 -1.70 12.12 -10.88
N VAL A 743 -1.63 13.35 -11.36
CA VAL A 743 -0.45 14.23 -11.27
C VAL A 743 -0.16 14.59 -9.84
N LEU A 744 -1.20 14.91 -9.06
CA LEU A 744 -1.05 15.19 -7.64
C LEU A 744 -0.49 13.98 -6.89
N SER A 745 -0.99 12.78 -7.19
CA SER A 745 -0.46 11.55 -6.61
C SER A 745 1.01 11.31 -6.97
N GLU A 746 1.46 11.65 -8.18
CA GLU A 746 2.87 11.58 -8.58
C GLU A 746 3.72 12.59 -7.81
N LEU A 747 3.28 13.85 -7.73
CA LEU A 747 3.97 14.91 -7.01
C LEU A 747 4.10 14.57 -5.51
N ASP A 748 3.05 14.02 -4.91
CA ASP A 748 3.05 13.56 -3.52
C ASP A 748 3.99 12.36 -3.33
N THR A 749 4.02 11.43 -4.29
CA THR A 749 4.96 10.30 -4.26
C THR A 749 6.41 10.80 -4.32
N ILE A 750 6.70 11.80 -5.16
CA ILE A 750 8.04 12.41 -5.24
C ILE A 750 8.42 13.08 -3.91
N LYS A 751 7.50 13.80 -3.27
CA LYS A 751 7.71 14.38 -1.93
C LYS A 751 7.94 13.30 -0.88
N ALA A 752 7.11 12.26 -0.85
CA ALA A 752 7.21 11.14 0.08
C ALA A 752 8.54 10.37 -0.06
N CYS A 753 9.08 10.27 -1.28
CA CYS A 753 10.40 9.70 -1.52
C CYS A 753 11.56 10.68 -1.23
N ALA A 754 11.28 11.89 -0.74
CA ALA A 754 12.25 12.97 -0.51
C ALA A 754 13.08 13.30 -1.77
N ARG A 755 12.43 13.31 -2.95
CA ARG A 755 13.09 13.55 -4.25
C ARG A 755 12.71 14.88 -4.91
N ALA A 756 12.07 15.80 -4.16
CA ALA A 756 11.66 17.10 -4.70
C ALA A 756 12.85 17.99 -5.14
N ASP A 757 14.02 17.84 -4.51
CA ASP A 757 15.28 18.53 -4.85
C ASP A 757 15.89 18.07 -6.18
N ARG A 758 15.56 16.84 -6.61
CA ARG A 758 16.01 16.19 -7.85
C ARG A 758 14.97 16.24 -8.97
N THR A 759 13.89 16.97 -8.75
CA THR A 759 12.75 17.04 -9.68
C THR A 759 12.68 18.40 -10.34
N VAL A 760 12.58 18.41 -11.67
CA VAL A 760 12.23 19.58 -12.48
C VAL A 760 10.77 19.47 -12.88
N VAL A 761 9.94 20.40 -12.43
CA VAL A 761 8.52 20.46 -12.82
C VAL A 761 8.40 21.41 -14.01
N VAL A 762 7.89 20.90 -15.13
CA VAL A 762 7.65 21.67 -16.34
C VAL A 762 6.17 22.04 -16.39
N ILE A 763 5.87 23.34 -16.41
CA ILE A 763 4.51 23.89 -16.47
C ILE A 763 4.27 24.55 -17.83
N PRO A 764 3.01 24.66 -18.31
CA PRO A 764 2.72 25.26 -19.60
C PRO A 764 2.93 26.78 -19.56
N SER A 765 3.47 27.32 -20.65
CA SER A 765 3.49 28.75 -20.94
C SER A 765 2.06 29.29 -21.08
N PRO A 766 1.86 30.62 -21.02
CA PRO A 766 0.55 31.20 -21.31
C PRO A 766 -0.01 30.79 -22.69
N SER A 767 0.87 30.62 -23.69
CA SER A 767 0.52 30.10 -25.03
C SER A 767 0.02 28.67 -24.97
N SER A 768 0.81 27.78 -24.36
CA SER A 768 0.46 26.35 -24.21
C SER A 768 -0.79 26.16 -23.36
N ALA A 769 -0.95 26.95 -22.29
CA ALA A 769 -2.13 26.94 -21.43
C ALA A 769 -3.40 27.30 -22.21
N ASN A 770 -3.36 28.34 -23.04
CA ASN A 770 -4.48 28.69 -23.91
C ASN A 770 -4.80 27.57 -24.91
N GLU A 771 -3.79 26.94 -25.50
CA GLU A 771 -4.00 25.81 -26.42
C GLU A 771 -4.62 24.60 -25.72
N ILE A 772 -4.18 24.29 -24.50
CA ILE A 772 -4.75 23.22 -23.65
C ILE A 772 -6.22 23.52 -23.36
N GLU A 773 -6.56 24.76 -22.99
CA GLU A 773 -7.93 25.19 -22.70
C GLU A 773 -8.84 25.13 -23.93
N GLU A 774 -8.33 25.57 -25.09
CA GLU A 774 -9.04 25.47 -26.37
C GLU A 774 -9.31 24.01 -26.76
N ARG A 775 -8.32 23.12 -26.60
CA ARG A 775 -8.47 21.69 -26.85
C ARG A 775 -9.48 21.04 -25.89
N ARG A 776 -9.46 21.41 -24.60
CA ARG A 776 -10.44 20.95 -23.61
C ARG A 776 -11.85 21.42 -23.94
N SER A 777 -12.00 22.68 -24.32
CA SER A 777 -13.28 23.26 -24.76
C SER A 777 -13.80 22.54 -26.01
N LEU A 778 -12.94 22.25 -26.98
CA LEU A 778 -13.31 21.49 -28.18
C LEU A 778 -13.71 20.05 -27.84
N ALA A 779 -12.96 19.38 -26.95
CA ALA A 779 -13.28 18.02 -26.51
C ALA A 779 -14.63 17.96 -25.77
N ALA A 780 -14.93 18.94 -24.91
CA ALA A 780 -16.22 19.07 -24.23
C ALA A 780 -17.37 19.24 -25.24
N LEU A 781 -17.18 20.10 -26.25
CA LEU A 781 -18.15 20.29 -27.33
C LEU A 781 -18.40 19.01 -28.15
N LEU A 782 -17.36 18.20 -28.37
CA LEU A 782 -17.46 16.96 -29.16
C LEU A 782 -18.02 15.76 -28.38
N THR A 783 -17.88 15.76 -27.05
CA THR A 783 -18.29 14.63 -26.19
C THR A 783 -19.63 14.85 -25.47
N GLU A 784 -20.28 16.00 -25.69
CA GLU A 784 -21.47 16.45 -24.94
C GLU A 784 -21.25 16.49 -23.41
N GLY A 785 -19.98 16.47 -22.97
CA GLY A 785 -19.58 16.51 -21.57
C GLY A 785 -19.33 17.93 -21.06
N LEU A 786 -19.36 18.10 -19.74
CA LEU A 786 -18.83 19.32 -19.12
C LEU A 786 -17.31 19.37 -19.33
N PRO A 787 -16.73 20.57 -19.56
CA PRO A 787 -15.28 20.72 -19.63
C PRO A 787 -14.65 20.21 -18.32
N ASP A 788 -13.51 19.52 -18.45
CA ASP A 788 -12.75 19.02 -17.30
C ASP A 788 -12.36 20.20 -16.40
N PRO A 789 -12.84 20.25 -15.15
CA PRO A 789 -12.62 21.39 -14.27
C PRO A 789 -11.20 21.42 -13.66
N THR A 790 -10.33 20.48 -13.99
CA THR A 790 -8.96 20.43 -13.45
C THR A 790 -8.18 21.70 -13.82
N PRO A 791 -7.59 22.40 -12.84
CA PRO A 791 -6.88 23.65 -13.12
C PRO A 791 -5.59 23.39 -13.90
N ILE A 792 -5.27 24.29 -14.83
CA ILE A 792 -3.97 24.34 -15.51
C ILE A 792 -2.89 24.69 -14.47
N ALA A 793 -1.76 23.99 -14.52
CA ALA A 793 -0.69 24.21 -13.55
C ALA A 793 -0.05 25.59 -13.75
N THR A 794 0.25 26.27 -12.65
CA THR A 794 0.95 27.56 -12.64
C THR A 794 2.08 27.51 -11.61
N ALA A 795 3.12 28.33 -11.78
CA ALA A 795 4.26 28.35 -10.85
C ALA A 795 3.86 28.69 -9.41
N THR A 796 2.73 29.37 -9.22
CA THR A 796 2.17 29.75 -7.91
C THR A 796 1.20 28.72 -7.34
N ALA A 797 1.00 27.58 -8.01
CA ALA A 797 0.09 26.55 -7.53
C ALA A 797 0.60 25.96 -6.20
N PRO A 798 -0.22 25.92 -5.13
CA PRO A 798 0.20 25.44 -3.82
C PRO A 798 0.68 23.98 -3.84
N GLN A 799 0.18 23.16 -4.76
CA GLN A 799 0.58 21.76 -4.93
C GLN A 799 2.05 21.64 -5.36
N LEU A 800 2.58 22.65 -6.06
CA LEU A 800 3.98 22.73 -6.46
C LEU A 800 4.90 23.27 -5.34
N GLN A 801 4.34 23.66 -4.20
CA GLN A 801 5.14 24.04 -3.03
C GLN A 801 6.02 22.87 -2.59
N GLY A 802 7.31 23.15 -2.40
CA GLY A 802 8.34 22.16 -2.08
C GLY A 802 9.21 21.78 -3.28
N PHE A 803 8.78 22.05 -4.51
CA PHE A 803 9.62 21.91 -5.71
C PHE A 803 10.38 23.20 -5.99
N GLN A 804 11.71 23.15 -5.88
CA GLN A 804 12.56 24.33 -6.06
C GLN A 804 12.82 24.66 -7.54
N ARG A 805 12.58 23.70 -8.44
CA ARG A 805 12.95 23.77 -9.87
C ARG A 805 11.69 23.66 -10.71
N VAL A 806 11.01 24.78 -10.92
CA VAL A 806 9.82 24.89 -11.79
C VAL A 806 10.20 25.70 -13.02
N VAL A 807 9.95 25.14 -14.22
CA VAL A 807 10.33 25.73 -15.51
C VAL A 807 9.11 25.82 -16.41
N VAL A 808 8.99 26.91 -17.16
CA VAL A 808 7.95 27.05 -18.18
C VAL A 808 8.39 26.30 -19.45
N ASP A 809 7.49 25.58 -20.11
CA ASP A 809 7.81 24.79 -21.30
C ASP A 809 8.49 25.60 -22.42
N ASP A 810 8.07 26.83 -22.70
CA ASP A 810 8.70 27.71 -23.70
C ASP A 810 10.17 28.02 -23.35
N ASP A 811 10.49 28.22 -22.06
CA ASP A 811 11.87 28.43 -21.60
C ASP A 811 12.69 27.15 -21.77
N LEU A 812 12.12 25.99 -21.45
CA LEU A 812 12.77 24.69 -21.64
C LEU A 812 13.08 24.42 -23.12
N LEU A 813 12.13 24.72 -24.01
CA LEU A 813 12.23 24.44 -25.44
C LEU A 813 13.16 25.41 -26.18
N SER A 814 13.43 26.59 -25.60
CA SER A 814 14.25 27.65 -26.22
C SER A 814 15.71 27.65 -25.79
N HIS A 815 16.08 26.89 -24.75
CA HIS A 815 17.43 26.84 -24.19
C HIS A 815 18.02 25.43 -24.27
N THR A 816 19.33 25.32 -24.08
CA THR A 816 19.96 24.03 -23.79
C THR A 816 19.81 23.69 -22.31
N LEU A 817 19.86 22.39 -21.97
CA LEU A 817 19.71 21.96 -20.57
C LEU A 817 20.78 22.55 -19.64
N ASP A 818 21.97 22.90 -20.13
CA ASP A 818 23.04 23.50 -19.32
C ASP A 818 22.82 24.98 -19.02
N GLU A 819 22.02 25.68 -19.84
CA GLU A 819 21.70 27.11 -19.65
C GLU A 819 20.57 27.32 -18.64
N LEU A 820 19.85 26.26 -18.29
CA LEU A 820 18.70 26.32 -17.38
C LEU A 820 19.14 26.04 -15.95
N ASP A 821 19.03 27.04 -15.07
CA ASP A 821 19.31 26.93 -13.62
C ASP A 821 18.60 25.72 -12.99
N ALA A 822 17.40 25.40 -13.48
CA ALA A 822 16.62 24.26 -13.02
C ALA A 822 17.30 22.90 -13.21
N PHE A 823 18.25 22.74 -14.14
CA PHE A 823 19.01 21.51 -14.35
C PHE A 823 20.40 21.54 -13.69
N THR A 824 20.81 22.69 -13.14
CA THR A 824 22.14 22.85 -12.51
C THR A 824 22.33 21.87 -11.36
N GLY A 825 23.40 21.07 -11.43
CA GLY A 825 23.74 20.04 -10.43
C GLY A 825 22.92 18.75 -10.51
N LEU A 826 22.00 18.62 -11.49
CA LEU A 826 21.23 17.39 -11.72
C LEU A 826 21.73 16.57 -12.91
N LEU A 827 22.46 17.19 -13.82
CA LEU A 827 23.06 16.49 -14.95
C LEU A 827 24.47 16.03 -14.57
N PRO A 828 24.84 14.77 -14.87
CA PRO A 828 26.22 14.35 -14.72
C PRO A 828 27.12 15.21 -15.61
N GLU A 829 28.35 15.46 -15.14
CA GLU A 829 29.38 16.10 -15.96
C GLU A 829 29.52 15.29 -17.25
N GLN A 830 29.62 15.99 -18.39
CA GLN A 830 29.89 15.32 -19.65
C GLN A 830 31.22 14.59 -19.50
N ASN A 831 31.19 13.26 -19.43
CA ASN A 831 32.40 12.49 -19.61
C ASN A 831 32.94 12.92 -20.97
N PRO A 832 34.15 13.50 -21.05
CA PRO A 832 34.71 13.92 -22.32
C PRO A 832 34.68 12.69 -23.22
N VAL A 833 33.88 12.77 -24.29
CA VAL A 833 33.83 11.70 -25.28
C VAL A 833 35.29 11.51 -25.71
N PRO A 834 35.89 10.32 -25.51
CA PRO A 834 37.26 10.11 -25.91
C PRO A 834 37.33 10.47 -27.39
N SER A 835 38.11 11.49 -27.72
CA SER A 835 38.32 11.94 -29.08
C SER A 835 38.90 10.75 -29.86
N GLU A 836 38.07 10.13 -30.70
CA GLU A 836 38.48 9.04 -31.60
C GLU A 836 39.58 9.49 -32.57
#